data_AF-A0A5C9BXA0-F1
#
_entry.id   AF-A0A5C9BXA0-F1
#
_cell.length_a   1.000
_cell.length_b   1.000
_cell.length_c   1.000
_cell.angle_alpha   90.00
_cell.angle_beta   90.00
_cell.angle_gamma   90.00
#
_symmetry.space_group_name_H-M   'P 1'
#
loop_
_entity.id
_entity.type
_entity.pdbx_description
1 polymer ?
#
loop_
_entity_poly.entity_id
_entity_poly.type
_entity_poly.pdbx_seq_one_letter_code
_entity_poly.pdbx_strand_id
1 'polypeptide(L)'
;MPSVLNLPLPAIEPITLPLEAFYPDLRAKRRQELIDTAKAAVVQTEADAAKKQAAVDTAKKKLASAVPRPSGSGQDDASEPLSNGRGTAVPFLDDNFATHNKELWKVLSGDWAFEDKKLKLKTPGHFATIATLTNHPLDFKATLKYRTLEGGAIGSVGLFFDMVELKDAQAVYTALGTGNSTVQAFHRINGSEVYPGAGIVPAKVKANEDTTLEVIARGQELKIWLNGELKLTYTMPTPRHPGRFALWCHAGVAEFHSLKITPSEPSIDELRLAVRAAESEAALAVKSIDVARAEAAAIEARIAAEVAKYVARPSSAEGGQSTAASHAERTATLAKAELESLRAEQQLDIAKAATKPDDAKSQEAVKASEAKATAARAAVDAAKVNTTKEDANYTPLGPTYPATSTGRRLVLARWLTSKDNPLTARVAVNHIWKRHFGTALVPSVANFGLNGKPPTHPALLDWLAVEFMESGWSLKHLHRLMVTSAAYRRASSEVREMGSGEDRANLPLSPSPSLPRSNNQRIDPENKSYWRANIRRMEAEVVRDTLWSLTNGLDRTFSGPELEPAAADTTPRRSLYFRHTPDDQATMLELFDGPSAAECFERTDSIMPQQALSLANSPVALTQSRLIARRLSQSETSSAPVSDDDFIHAAFEALLVRTPHADELASSGIFLQRQAPLLAEPNKLTRTPTGLATSIPPSTDPRLRARENLVHVLLNHQDFVTIR
;
A
#
# COMPACT_ATOMS: atom_id res chain seq x y z
N MET A 1 46.07 -17.98 25.50
CA MET A 1 44.89 -17.43 26.20
C MET A 1 45.39 -16.50 27.30
N PRO A 2 44.88 -15.26 27.42
CA PRO A 2 45.14 -14.42 28.58
C PRO A 2 44.84 -15.20 29.87
N SER A 3 45.70 -15.11 30.89
CA SER A 3 45.52 -15.83 32.17
C SER A 3 44.18 -15.52 32.84
N VAL A 4 43.67 -14.30 32.65
CA VAL A 4 42.35 -13.85 33.13
C VAL A 4 41.16 -14.60 32.51
N LEU A 5 41.36 -15.29 31.38
CA LEU A 5 40.31 -16.12 30.74
C LEU A 5 40.48 -17.62 31.06
N ASN A 6 41.44 -17.99 31.91
CA ASN A 6 41.63 -19.36 32.36
C ASN A 6 40.67 -19.71 33.52
N LEU A 7 39.38 -19.41 33.32
CA LEU A 7 38.32 -19.66 34.29
C LEU A 7 37.78 -21.08 34.09
N PRO A 8 37.58 -21.85 35.18
CA PRO A 8 37.05 -23.20 35.07
C PRO A 8 35.64 -23.18 34.45
N LEU A 9 35.39 -24.11 33.52
CA LEU A 9 34.05 -24.28 32.97
C LEU A 9 33.15 -24.99 34.00
N PRO A 10 31.96 -24.45 34.29
CA PRO A 10 30.97 -25.16 35.08
C PRO A 10 30.59 -26.51 34.43
N ALA A 11 30.12 -27.46 35.24
CA ALA A 11 29.64 -28.75 34.74
C ALA A 11 28.48 -28.56 33.76
N ILE A 12 28.50 -29.34 32.66
CA ILE A 12 27.44 -29.34 31.65
C ILE A 12 26.44 -30.41 32.02
N GLU A 13 25.22 -29.98 32.36
CA GLU A 13 24.13 -30.86 32.74
C GLU A 13 22.90 -30.59 31.87
N PRO A 14 22.13 -31.63 31.50
CA PRO A 14 20.85 -31.44 30.84
C PRO A 14 19.90 -30.56 31.67
N ILE A 15 19.17 -29.67 30.99
CA ILE A 15 18.16 -28.81 31.61
C ILE A 15 16.79 -29.11 31.02
N THR A 16 15.76 -29.08 31.86
CA THR A 16 14.37 -29.09 31.40
C THR A 16 14.00 -27.70 30.89
N LEU A 17 13.42 -27.65 29.70
CA LEU A 17 12.96 -26.42 29.08
C LEU A 17 11.54 -26.10 29.55
N PRO A 18 11.19 -24.81 29.74
CA PRO A 18 9.83 -24.42 30.01
C PRO A 18 8.92 -24.74 28.80
N LEU A 19 7.62 -24.92 29.05
CA LEU A 19 6.64 -25.30 28.02
C LEU A 19 6.70 -24.37 26.80
N GLU A 20 6.83 -23.06 27.03
CA GLU A 20 6.85 -22.04 25.99
C GLU A 20 8.08 -22.10 25.08
N ALA A 21 9.14 -22.81 25.51
CA ALA A 21 10.35 -23.02 24.73
C ALA A 21 10.23 -24.24 23.81
N PHE A 22 9.61 -25.34 24.27
CA PHE A 22 9.48 -26.56 23.48
C PHE A 22 8.13 -26.72 22.78
N TYR A 23 7.11 -25.95 23.18
CA TYR A 23 5.84 -25.85 22.47
C TYR A 23 5.40 -24.38 22.35
N PRO A 24 6.00 -23.59 21.43
CA PRO A 24 5.77 -22.16 21.31
C PRO A 24 4.30 -21.75 21.09
N ASP A 25 3.52 -22.56 20.37
CA ASP A 25 2.11 -22.25 20.09
C ASP A 25 1.20 -22.32 21.32
N LEU A 26 1.67 -22.93 22.41
CA LEU A 26 0.98 -22.91 23.69
C LEU A 26 1.23 -21.64 24.53
N ARG A 27 2.02 -20.67 24.06
CA ARG A 27 2.13 -19.37 24.76
C ARG A 27 0.77 -18.67 24.82
N ALA A 28 0.43 -18.07 25.96
CA ALA A 28 -0.88 -17.44 26.16
C ALA A 28 -1.27 -16.43 25.06
N LYS A 29 -0.32 -15.57 24.66
CA LYS A 29 -0.52 -14.61 23.57
C LYS A 29 -0.77 -15.31 22.23
N ARG A 30 -0.02 -16.37 21.93
CA ARG A 30 -0.15 -17.12 20.67
C ARG A 30 -1.49 -17.85 20.57
N ARG A 31 -1.96 -18.44 21.66
CA ARG A 31 -3.30 -19.03 21.73
C ARG A 31 -4.39 -18.00 21.46
N GLN A 32 -4.29 -16.82 22.05
CA GLN A 32 -5.24 -15.74 21.80
C GLN A 32 -5.20 -15.28 20.33
N GLU A 33 -4.01 -15.11 19.75
CA GLU A 33 -3.87 -14.78 18.32
C GLU A 33 -4.54 -15.81 17.40
N LEU A 34 -4.41 -17.11 17.70
CA LEU A 34 -5.07 -18.18 16.93
C LEU A 34 -6.61 -18.07 17.00
N ILE A 35 -7.15 -17.80 18.19
CA ILE A 35 -8.60 -17.59 18.39
C ILE A 35 -9.07 -16.34 17.64
N ASP A 36 -8.35 -15.23 17.79
CA ASP A 36 -8.70 -13.96 17.15
C ASP A 36 -8.64 -14.07 15.62
N THR A 37 -7.64 -14.77 15.09
CA THR A 37 -7.52 -15.04 13.65
C THR A 37 -8.69 -15.87 13.15
N ALA A 38 -9.09 -16.91 13.88
CA ALA A 38 -10.22 -17.75 13.50
C ALA A 38 -11.55 -16.98 13.54
N LYS A 39 -11.76 -16.13 14.56
CA LYS A 39 -12.95 -15.27 14.66
C LYS A 39 -12.98 -14.20 13.56
N ALA A 40 -11.83 -13.61 13.23
CA ALA A 40 -11.72 -12.66 12.13
C ALA A 40 -12.07 -13.31 10.79
N ALA A 41 -11.68 -14.56 10.55
CA ALA A 41 -12.06 -15.31 9.35
C ALA A 41 -13.59 -15.49 9.25
N VAL A 42 -14.28 -15.80 10.35
CA VAL A 42 -15.75 -15.88 10.39
C VAL A 42 -16.37 -14.55 9.97
N VAL A 43 -15.96 -13.44 10.61
CA VAL A 43 -16.48 -12.10 10.27
C VAL A 43 -16.23 -11.75 8.81
N GLN A 44 -15.05 -12.09 8.27
CA GLN A 44 -14.70 -11.85 6.88
C GLN A 44 -15.60 -12.66 5.92
N THR A 45 -15.86 -13.93 6.21
CA THR A 45 -16.76 -14.77 5.39
C THR A 45 -18.22 -14.31 5.47
N GLU A 46 -18.68 -13.83 6.63
CA GLU A 46 -20.03 -13.26 6.78
C GLU A 46 -20.19 -11.97 5.95
N ALA A 47 -19.16 -11.11 5.95
CA ALA A 47 -19.14 -9.91 5.12
C ALA A 47 -19.13 -10.23 3.61
N ASP A 48 -18.37 -11.25 3.19
CA ASP A 48 -18.38 -11.70 1.79
C ASP A 48 -19.74 -12.26 1.38
N ALA A 49 -20.35 -13.11 2.22
CA ALA A 49 -21.69 -13.64 1.96
C ALA A 49 -22.74 -12.52 1.85
N ALA A 50 -22.69 -11.52 2.72
CA ALA A 50 -23.56 -10.34 2.62
C ALA A 50 -23.37 -9.57 1.31
N LYS A 51 -22.12 -9.41 0.86
CA LYS A 51 -21.79 -8.78 -0.43
C LYS A 51 -22.32 -9.61 -1.61
N LYS A 52 -22.19 -10.93 -1.58
CA LYS A 52 -22.74 -11.83 -2.61
C LYS A 52 -24.26 -11.80 -2.63
N GLN A 53 -24.91 -11.74 -1.47
CA GLN A 53 -26.35 -11.58 -1.38
C GLN A 53 -26.82 -10.23 -1.96
N ALA A 54 -26.12 -9.13 -1.69
CA ALA A 54 -26.42 -7.84 -2.30
C ALA A 54 -26.27 -7.85 -3.84
N ALA A 55 -25.35 -8.67 -4.37
CA ALA A 55 -25.22 -8.88 -5.81
C ALA A 55 -26.43 -9.64 -6.39
N VAL A 56 -26.97 -10.63 -5.68
CA VAL A 56 -28.23 -11.31 -6.03
C VAL A 56 -29.37 -10.31 -6.09
N ASP A 57 -29.53 -9.46 -5.07
CA ASP A 57 -30.60 -8.47 -5.01
C ASP A 57 -30.49 -7.46 -6.15
N THR A 58 -29.26 -7.06 -6.49
CA THR A 58 -28.98 -6.17 -7.63
C THR A 58 -29.34 -6.84 -8.95
N ALA A 59 -28.97 -8.10 -9.16
CA ALA A 59 -29.32 -8.85 -10.37
C ALA A 59 -30.84 -9.04 -10.51
N LYS A 60 -31.53 -9.36 -9.40
CA LYS A 60 -33.00 -9.50 -9.36
C LYS A 60 -33.70 -8.18 -9.68
N LYS A 61 -33.21 -7.05 -9.15
CA LYS A 61 -33.74 -5.72 -9.48
C LYS A 61 -33.61 -5.41 -10.97
N LYS A 62 -32.45 -5.70 -11.58
CA LYS A 62 -32.23 -5.52 -13.02
C LYS A 62 -33.17 -6.38 -13.86
N LEU A 63 -33.37 -7.64 -13.48
CA LEU A 63 -34.33 -8.52 -14.15
C LEU A 63 -35.78 -8.01 -14.00
N ALA A 64 -36.17 -7.59 -12.80
CA ALA A 64 -37.51 -7.07 -12.54
C ALA A 64 -37.82 -5.79 -13.32
N SER A 65 -36.83 -4.90 -13.52
CA SER A 65 -37.00 -3.71 -14.36
C SER A 65 -37.13 -4.01 -15.86
N ALA A 66 -36.72 -5.19 -16.31
CA ALA A 66 -36.74 -5.57 -17.74
C ALA A 66 -38.01 -6.36 -18.15
N VAL A 67 -38.80 -6.86 -17.20
CA VAL A 67 -40.05 -7.59 -17.48
C VAL A 67 -41.24 -6.61 -17.45
N PRO A 68 -42.01 -6.45 -18.54
CA PRO A 68 -43.20 -5.60 -18.54
C PRO A 68 -44.23 -6.11 -17.51
N ARG A 69 -44.80 -5.21 -16.69
CA ARG A 69 -45.92 -5.56 -15.80
C ARG A 69 -47.10 -6.05 -16.65
N PRO A 70 -47.83 -7.10 -16.23
CA PRO A 70 -49.08 -7.47 -16.89
C PRO A 70 -50.07 -6.31 -16.77
N SER A 71 -50.62 -5.88 -17.90
CA SER A 71 -51.79 -5.00 -17.93
C SER A 71 -52.95 -5.72 -17.26
N GLY A 72 -53.23 -5.34 -16.01
CA GLY A 72 -54.43 -5.75 -15.30
C GLY A 72 -55.65 -5.17 -16.00
N SER A 73 -56.57 -6.05 -16.37
CA SER A 73 -57.94 -5.75 -16.80
C SER A 73 -58.71 -5.02 -15.70
N GLY A 74 -59.35 -3.89 -16.01
CA GLY A 74 -60.46 -3.37 -15.20
C GLY A 74 -60.61 -1.85 -15.17
N GLN A 75 -61.57 -1.38 -15.96
CA GLN A 75 -62.39 -0.16 -15.83
C GLN A 75 -61.83 1.21 -16.27
N ASP A 76 -62.49 1.68 -17.32
CA ASP A 76 -62.73 3.04 -17.79
C ASP A 76 -62.58 4.12 -16.70
N ASP A 77 -61.71 5.10 -16.95
CA ASP A 77 -62.14 6.50 -16.91
C ASP A 77 -61.25 7.40 -17.79
N ALA A 78 -61.87 8.47 -18.27
CA ALA A 78 -61.51 9.20 -19.46
C ALA A 78 -60.25 10.11 -19.37
N SER A 79 -59.77 10.45 -20.57
CA SER A 79 -58.98 11.63 -20.96
C SER A 79 -57.53 11.74 -20.50
N GLU A 80 -56.60 11.35 -21.38
CA GLU A 80 -55.45 12.17 -21.80
C GLU A 80 -54.83 11.57 -23.09
N PRO A 81 -54.31 12.38 -24.03
CA PRO A 81 -53.89 11.87 -25.34
C PRO A 81 -52.61 11.05 -25.21
N LEU A 82 -52.71 9.78 -25.64
CA LEU A 82 -51.61 8.84 -25.82
C LEU A 82 -50.50 9.48 -26.68
N SER A 83 -49.41 9.89 -26.03
CA SER A 83 -48.13 10.07 -26.71
C SER A 83 -47.46 8.70 -26.83
N ASN A 84 -47.21 8.27 -28.06
CA ASN A 84 -46.45 7.07 -28.38
C ASN A 84 -44.98 7.24 -27.95
N GLY A 85 -44.69 7.01 -26.67
CA GLY A 85 -43.34 6.99 -26.12
C GLY A 85 -42.75 5.59 -26.13
N ARG A 86 -42.40 5.04 -27.31
CA ARG A 86 -41.29 4.06 -27.33
C ARG A 86 -40.06 4.84 -26.91
N GLY A 87 -39.64 4.70 -25.66
CA GLY A 87 -38.41 5.30 -25.15
C GLY A 87 -37.25 4.92 -26.07
N THR A 88 -36.78 5.86 -26.88
CA THR A 88 -35.56 5.67 -27.66
C THR A 88 -34.41 5.62 -26.68
N ALA A 89 -33.74 4.47 -26.57
CA ALA A 89 -32.54 4.31 -25.75
C ALA A 89 -31.59 5.50 -25.98
N VAL A 90 -31.22 6.19 -24.90
CA VAL A 90 -30.35 7.35 -24.98
C VAL A 90 -29.02 6.88 -25.59
N PRO A 91 -28.59 7.45 -26.72
CA PRO A 91 -27.33 7.05 -27.33
C PRO A 91 -26.16 7.36 -26.39
N PHE A 92 -25.23 6.40 -26.26
CA PHE A 92 -23.95 6.61 -25.58
C PHE A 92 -23.16 7.74 -26.23
N LEU A 93 -23.23 7.81 -27.57
CA LEU A 93 -22.62 8.85 -28.38
C LEU A 93 -23.59 9.19 -29.52
N ASP A 94 -23.85 10.47 -29.75
CA ASP A 94 -24.60 10.97 -30.91
C ASP A 94 -23.95 12.27 -31.34
N ASP A 95 -22.94 12.15 -32.22
CA ASP A 95 -22.12 13.28 -32.65
C ASP A 95 -22.30 13.50 -34.15
N ASN A 96 -22.58 14.75 -34.54
CA ASN A 96 -22.69 15.20 -35.92
C ASN A 96 -21.46 15.99 -36.40
N PHE A 97 -20.43 16.08 -35.56
CA PHE A 97 -19.17 16.77 -35.83
C PHE A 97 -19.33 18.26 -36.18
N ALA A 98 -20.42 18.90 -35.73
CA ALA A 98 -20.66 20.33 -35.95
C ALA A 98 -19.61 21.22 -35.26
N THR A 99 -19.14 20.80 -34.07
CA THR A 99 -18.09 21.46 -33.29
C THR A 99 -17.18 20.41 -32.67
N HIS A 100 -15.91 20.74 -32.45
CA HIS A 100 -14.97 19.84 -31.79
C HIS A 100 -15.31 19.71 -30.30
N ASN A 101 -15.87 18.58 -29.87
CA ASN A 101 -16.06 18.26 -28.46
C ASN A 101 -14.78 17.65 -27.86
N LYS A 102 -13.98 18.48 -27.18
CA LYS A 102 -12.68 18.09 -26.59
C LYS A 102 -12.81 17.16 -25.38
N GLU A 103 -14.01 17.05 -24.80
CA GLU A 103 -14.31 16.12 -23.71
C GLU A 103 -14.69 14.72 -24.23
N LEU A 104 -14.98 14.60 -25.53
CA LEU A 104 -15.31 13.33 -26.15
C LEU A 104 -14.16 12.78 -26.99
N TRP A 105 -13.50 13.63 -27.80
CA TRP A 105 -12.53 13.18 -28.80
C TRP A 105 -11.10 13.61 -28.52
N LYS A 106 -10.16 12.71 -28.80
CA LYS A 106 -8.72 12.98 -28.81
C LYS A 106 -8.12 12.50 -30.12
N VAL A 107 -7.46 13.41 -30.84
CA VAL A 107 -6.65 13.07 -32.01
C VAL A 107 -5.42 12.31 -31.54
N LEU A 108 -5.22 11.10 -32.07
CA LEU A 108 -4.05 10.27 -31.79
C LEU A 108 -3.00 10.41 -32.90
N SER A 109 -3.44 10.54 -34.15
CA SER A 109 -2.58 10.69 -35.34
C SER A 109 -3.34 11.30 -36.53
N GLY A 110 -2.64 12.00 -37.42
CA GLY A 110 -3.19 12.59 -38.65
C GLY A 110 -3.70 14.02 -38.49
N ASP A 111 -3.94 14.69 -39.63
CA ASP A 111 -4.39 16.08 -39.70
C ASP A 111 -5.92 16.18 -39.77
N TRP A 112 -6.55 16.09 -38.60
CA TRP A 112 -8.00 16.12 -38.43
C TRP A 112 -8.52 17.53 -38.17
N ALA A 113 -9.55 17.94 -38.90
CA ALA A 113 -10.19 19.25 -38.75
C ALA A 113 -11.71 19.12 -38.64
N PHE A 114 -12.32 19.96 -37.79
CA PHE A 114 -13.77 20.08 -37.67
C PHE A 114 -14.21 21.32 -38.45
N GLU A 115 -14.64 21.14 -39.68
CA GLU A 115 -14.90 22.20 -40.66
C GLU A 115 -16.19 21.90 -41.43
N ASP A 116 -16.96 22.94 -41.79
CA ASP A 116 -18.23 22.80 -42.51
C ASP A 116 -19.25 21.85 -41.86
N LYS A 117 -19.24 21.81 -40.52
CA LYS A 117 -20.04 20.90 -39.69
C LYS A 117 -19.76 19.41 -39.96
N LYS A 118 -18.53 19.08 -40.33
CA LYS A 118 -18.05 17.72 -40.57
C LYS A 118 -16.67 17.54 -39.95
N LEU A 119 -16.30 16.30 -39.67
CA LEU A 119 -14.93 15.93 -39.32
C LEU A 119 -14.20 15.51 -40.59
N LYS A 120 -13.11 16.19 -40.95
CA LYS A 120 -12.34 15.95 -42.17
C LYS A 120 -10.92 15.52 -41.84
N LEU A 121 -10.41 14.51 -42.53
CA LEU A 121 -8.98 14.23 -42.59
C LEU A 121 -8.41 14.90 -43.84
N LYS A 122 -7.47 15.84 -43.66
CA LYS A 122 -6.95 16.67 -44.76
C LYS A 122 -5.85 16.00 -45.56
N THR A 123 -5.03 15.17 -44.92
CA THR A 123 -3.87 14.52 -45.54
C THR A 123 -3.96 13.00 -45.39
N PRO A 124 -3.65 12.21 -46.45
CA PRO A 124 -3.57 10.77 -46.33
C PRO A 124 -2.50 10.36 -45.33
N GLY A 125 -2.77 9.31 -44.53
CA GLY A 125 -1.84 8.79 -43.54
C GLY A 125 -2.02 7.30 -43.27
N HIS A 126 -1.10 6.72 -42.50
CA HIS A 126 -1.17 5.34 -42.05
C HIS A 126 -1.98 5.25 -40.76
N PHE A 127 -3.22 4.76 -40.83
CA PHE A 127 -4.16 4.74 -39.70
C PHE A 127 -4.19 6.09 -38.95
N ALA A 128 -4.43 7.19 -39.68
CA ALA A 128 -4.76 8.46 -39.06
C ALA A 128 -5.99 8.23 -38.17
N THR A 129 -5.89 8.49 -36.86
CA THR A 129 -6.87 8.02 -35.87
C THR A 129 -7.29 9.12 -34.91
N ILE A 130 -8.60 9.20 -34.64
CA ILE A 130 -9.21 10.00 -33.58
C ILE A 130 -10.09 9.10 -32.71
N ALA A 131 -9.95 9.18 -31.39
CA ALA A 131 -10.55 8.23 -30.45
C ALA A 131 -11.37 8.90 -29.35
N THR A 132 -12.35 8.18 -28.80
CA THR A 132 -13.11 8.61 -27.64
C THR A 132 -12.23 8.66 -26.39
N LEU A 133 -12.59 9.48 -25.39
CA LEU A 133 -11.89 9.50 -24.10
C LEU A 133 -12.36 8.39 -23.14
N THR A 134 -13.61 7.93 -23.28
CA THR A 134 -14.23 6.90 -22.43
C THR A 134 -14.48 5.60 -23.20
N ASN A 135 -14.66 4.51 -22.45
CA ASN A 135 -15.00 3.21 -23.01
C ASN A 135 -16.46 3.21 -23.51
N HIS A 136 -16.70 2.60 -24.66
CA HIS A 136 -18.06 2.40 -25.16
C HIS A 136 -18.74 1.23 -24.43
N PRO A 137 -20.09 1.13 -24.47
CA PRO A 137 -20.82 -0.02 -23.94
C PRO A 137 -20.35 -1.31 -24.59
N LEU A 138 -20.24 -2.41 -23.85
CA LEU A 138 -19.75 -3.67 -24.41
C LEU A 138 -20.62 -4.09 -25.59
N ASP A 139 -21.93 -4.24 -25.42
CA ASP A 139 -22.84 -4.51 -26.53
C ASP A 139 -23.47 -3.23 -27.06
N PHE A 140 -23.38 -3.00 -28.37
CA PHE A 140 -23.81 -1.74 -28.96
C PHE A 140 -24.27 -1.89 -30.42
N LYS A 141 -25.01 -0.88 -30.88
CA LYS A 141 -25.22 -0.57 -32.29
C LYS A 141 -24.57 0.78 -32.60
N ALA A 142 -23.65 0.80 -33.55
CA ALA A 142 -22.98 1.99 -34.06
C ALA A 142 -23.40 2.26 -35.51
N THR A 143 -23.76 3.50 -35.83
CA THR A 143 -24.08 3.94 -37.18
C THR A 143 -23.17 5.12 -37.53
N LEU A 144 -22.30 4.92 -38.52
CA LEU A 144 -21.33 5.88 -39.01
C LEU A 144 -21.73 6.34 -40.42
N LYS A 145 -21.82 7.66 -40.63
CA LYS A 145 -22.01 8.26 -41.95
C LYS A 145 -20.76 9.02 -42.35
N TYR A 146 -20.23 8.74 -43.54
CA TYR A 146 -19.02 9.36 -44.06
C TYR A 146 -19.02 9.37 -45.59
N ARG A 147 -18.09 10.13 -46.16
CA ARG A 147 -17.82 10.20 -47.60
C ARG A 147 -16.31 10.21 -47.82
N THR A 148 -15.82 9.33 -48.68
CA THR A 148 -14.42 9.33 -49.11
C THR A 148 -14.19 10.36 -50.20
N LEU A 149 -13.08 11.11 -50.15
CA LEU A 149 -12.80 12.22 -51.08
C LEU A 149 -11.78 11.82 -52.16
N GLU A 150 -11.93 12.38 -53.37
CA GLU A 150 -10.96 12.23 -54.46
C GLU A 150 -9.78 13.19 -54.27
N GLY A 151 -8.64 12.70 -53.80
CA GLY A 151 -7.45 13.53 -53.55
C GLY A 151 -6.23 12.82 -52.97
N GLY A 152 -6.22 11.49 -52.97
CA GLY A 152 -5.12 10.64 -52.48
C GLY A 152 -5.19 9.25 -53.10
N ALA A 153 -4.29 8.33 -52.71
CA ALA A 153 -4.39 6.93 -53.10
C ALA A 153 -5.75 6.35 -52.65
N ILE A 154 -6.21 5.30 -53.35
CA ILE A 154 -7.48 4.66 -53.03
C ILE A 154 -7.37 4.06 -51.62
N GLY A 155 -8.13 4.61 -50.66
CA GLY A 155 -7.92 4.40 -49.23
C GLY A 155 -9.04 3.64 -48.52
N SER A 156 -8.80 3.35 -47.25
CA SER A 156 -9.74 2.69 -46.35
C SER A 156 -10.27 3.64 -45.28
N VAL A 157 -11.56 3.53 -44.96
CA VAL A 157 -12.21 4.27 -43.86
C VAL A 157 -12.86 3.29 -42.93
N GLY A 158 -12.60 3.41 -41.64
CA GLY A 158 -13.10 2.47 -40.66
C GLY A 158 -13.21 3.03 -39.25
N LEU A 159 -13.59 2.13 -38.37
CA LEU A 159 -13.70 2.34 -36.93
C LEU A 159 -12.94 1.25 -36.18
N PHE A 160 -12.45 1.60 -34.99
CA PHE A 160 -12.01 0.65 -33.97
C PHE A 160 -13.02 0.65 -32.83
N PHE A 161 -13.22 -0.51 -32.22
CA PHE A 161 -13.93 -0.68 -30.95
C PHE A 161 -13.17 -1.71 -30.09
N ASP A 162 -13.49 -1.75 -28.80
CA ASP A 162 -12.73 -2.44 -27.76
C ASP A 162 -11.25 -2.02 -27.75
N MET A 163 -10.92 -0.76 -28.08
CA MET A 163 -9.54 -0.36 -28.27
C MET A 163 -8.79 -0.09 -26.96
N VAL A 164 -7.66 -0.75 -26.74
CA VAL A 164 -6.70 -0.49 -25.65
C VAL A 164 -5.32 -0.14 -26.25
N GLU A 165 -4.86 1.08 -25.97
CA GLU A 165 -3.54 1.60 -26.41
C GLU A 165 -3.17 1.40 -27.90
N LEU A 166 -4.16 1.28 -28.81
CA LEU A 166 -3.97 0.90 -30.22
C LEU A 166 -3.31 -0.48 -30.45
N LYS A 167 -3.03 -1.25 -29.39
CA LYS A 167 -2.44 -2.59 -29.42
C LYS A 167 -3.50 -3.66 -29.61
N ASP A 168 -4.60 -3.57 -28.86
CA ASP A 168 -5.72 -4.50 -28.93
C ASP A 168 -6.95 -3.75 -29.37
N ALA A 169 -7.59 -4.20 -30.46
CA ALA A 169 -8.79 -3.60 -31.00
C ALA A 169 -9.53 -4.54 -31.96
N GLN A 170 -10.84 -4.37 -32.04
CA GLN A 170 -11.69 -4.87 -33.11
C GLN A 170 -11.88 -3.76 -34.15
N ALA A 171 -11.88 -4.09 -35.43
CA ALA A 171 -11.96 -3.09 -36.49
C ALA A 171 -12.98 -3.48 -37.55
N VAL A 172 -13.75 -2.49 -38.02
CA VAL A 172 -14.62 -2.62 -39.19
C VAL A 172 -14.35 -1.47 -40.14
N TYR A 173 -14.19 -1.76 -41.42
CA TYR A 173 -13.86 -0.74 -42.41
C TYR A 173 -14.36 -1.08 -43.80
N THR A 174 -14.46 -0.06 -44.64
CA THR A 174 -14.57 -0.22 -46.09
C THR A 174 -13.23 0.06 -46.74
N ALA A 175 -12.82 -0.79 -47.67
CA ALA A 175 -11.67 -0.56 -48.53
C ALA A 175 -12.16 -0.23 -49.94
N LEU A 176 -11.69 0.89 -50.49
CA LEU A 176 -11.78 1.18 -51.92
C LEU A 176 -10.47 0.68 -52.57
N GLY A 177 -10.57 -0.02 -53.70
CA GLY A 177 -9.43 -0.44 -54.51
C GLY A 177 -9.65 -0.13 -55.99
N THR A 178 -8.62 -0.29 -56.82
CA THR A 178 -8.70 -0.15 -58.28
C THR A 178 -9.56 -1.29 -58.87
N GLY A 179 -10.86 -1.05 -59.02
CA GLY A 179 -11.80 -1.98 -59.65
C GLY A 179 -12.57 -2.91 -58.71
N ASN A 180 -12.20 -3.00 -57.42
CA ASN A 180 -12.92 -3.78 -56.40
C ASN A 180 -12.97 -3.01 -55.06
N SER A 181 -14.13 -3.02 -54.41
CA SER A 181 -14.31 -2.50 -53.04
C SER A 181 -14.83 -3.58 -52.10
N THR A 182 -14.52 -3.45 -50.80
CA THR A 182 -14.85 -4.47 -49.79
C THR A 182 -15.32 -3.83 -48.49
N VAL A 183 -16.09 -4.59 -47.71
CA VAL A 183 -16.28 -4.39 -46.27
C VAL A 183 -15.48 -5.46 -45.55
N GLN A 184 -14.73 -5.06 -44.54
CA GLN A 184 -13.80 -5.94 -43.85
C GLN A 184 -13.91 -5.78 -42.32
N ALA A 185 -13.77 -6.90 -41.63
CA ALA A 185 -13.54 -6.97 -40.20
C ALA A 185 -12.14 -7.55 -39.94
N PHE A 186 -11.32 -6.83 -39.17
CA PHE A 186 -9.97 -7.28 -38.78
C PHE A 186 -9.72 -7.03 -37.30
N HIS A 187 -8.66 -7.63 -36.77
CA HIS A 187 -8.33 -7.60 -35.34
C HIS A 187 -6.91 -7.11 -35.13
N ARG A 188 -6.70 -6.32 -34.09
CA ARG A 188 -5.36 -6.08 -33.53
C ARG A 188 -5.21 -6.88 -32.25
N ILE A 189 -4.13 -7.66 -32.19
CA ILE A 189 -3.76 -8.45 -31.02
C ILE A 189 -2.29 -8.14 -30.74
N ASN A 190 -2.00 -7.56 -29.57
CA ASN A 190 -0.66 -7.12 -29.18
C ASN A 190 0.04 -6.24 -30.24
N GLY A 191 -0.72 -5.38 -30.92
CA GLY A 191 -0.23 -4.47 -31.96
C GLY A 191 -0.08 -5.08 -33.35
N SER A 192 -0.30 -6.39 -33.52
CA SER A 192 -0.26 -7.06 -34.82
C SER A 192 -1.64 -7.11 -35.46
N GLU A 193 -1.72 -6.85 -36.76
CA GLU A 193 -2.96 -6.83 -37.53
C GLU A 193 -3.26 -8.23 -38.10
N VAL A 194 -4.43 -8.76 -37.79
CA VAL A 194 -4.90 -10.08 -38.22
C VAL A 194 -6.12 -9.88 -39.10
N TYR A 195 -6.06 -10.37 -40.34
CA TYR A 195 -7.12 -10.27 -41.36
C TYR A 195 -7.71 -11.66 -41.68
N PRO A 196 -8.76 -12.10 -40.97
CA PRO A 196 -9.40 -13.38 -41.25
C PRO A 196 -10.15 -13.31 -42.58
N GLY A 197 -9.96 -14.30 -43.45
CA GLY A 197 -10.65 -14.35 -44.76
C GLY A 197 -12.18 -14.34 -44.64
N ALA A 198 -12.73 -14.94 -43.58
CA ALA A 198 -14.17 -14.91 -43.27
C ALA A 198 -14.70 -13.50 -42.90
N GLY A 199 -13.80 -12.57 -42.58
CA GLY A 199 -14.13 -11.18 -42.26
C GLY A 199 -14.16 -10.25 -43.47
N ILE A 200 -13.90 -10.74 -44.70
CA ILE A 200 -13.74 -9.91 -45.90
C ILE A 200 -14.85 -10.24 -46.91
N VAL A 201 -15.67 -9.26 -47.25
CA VAL A 201 -16.76 -9.42 -48.24
C VAL A 201 -16.71 -8.34 -49.32
N PRO A 202 -16.93 -8.69 -50.61
CA PRO A 202 -17.10 -7.71 -51.67
C PRO A 202 -18.26 -6.76 -51.37
N ALA A 203 -18.06 -5.47 -51.61
CA ALA A 203 -19.06 -4.43 -51.42
C ALA A 203 -18.96 -3.38 -52.54
N LYS A 204 -20.00 -2.58 -52.74
CA LYS A 204 -19.99 -1.45 -53.69
C LYS A 204 -19.85 -0.16 -52.89
N VAL A 205 -18.65 0.40 -52.86
CA VAL A 205 -18.36 1.74 -52.30
C VAL A 205 -17.72 2.54 -53.42
N LYS A 206 -18.06 3.82 -53.54
CA LYS A 206 -17.45 4.73 -54.53
C LYS A 206 -16.90 5.97 -53.84
N ALA A 207 -15.87 6.55 -54.43
CA ALA A 207 -15.39 7.86 -54.04
C ALA A 207 -16.48 8.92 -54.26
N ASN A 208 -16.50 9.95 -53.43
CA ASN A 208 -17.45 11.06 -53.42
C ASN A 208 -18.94 10.70 -53.23
N GLU A 209 -19.29 9.45 -52.89
CA GLU A 209 -20.66 9.05 -52.51
C GLU A 209 -20.80 8.91 -50.97
N ASP A 210 -21.95 9.31 -50.44
CA ASP A 210 -22.25 9.12 -49.01
C ASP A 210 -22.42 7.63 -48.69
N THR A 211 -21.70 7.19 -47.67
CA THR A 211 -21.70 5.81 -47.20
C THR A 211 -22.16 5.76 -45.75
N THR A 212 -23.13 4.87 -45.47
CA THR A 212 -23.57 4.54 -44.11
C THR A 212 -23.06 3.16 -43.75
N LEU A 213 -22.20 3.09 -42.75
CA LEU A 213 -21.69 1.86 -42.16
C LEU A 213 -22.37 1.65 -40.81
N GLU A 214 -23.11 0.57 -40.65
CA GLU A 214 -23.75 0.20 -39.39
C GLU A 214 -23.15 -1.11 -38.86
N VAL A 215 -22.81 -1.10 -37.57
CA VAL A 215 -22.15 -2.21 -36.87
C VAL A 215 -22.95 -2.53 -35.62
N ILE A 216 -23.36 -3.79 -35.48
CA ILE A 216 -23.94 -4.33 -34.24
C ILE A 216 -22.96 -5.35 -33.69
N ALA A 217 -22.46 -5.08 -32.48
CA ALA A 217 -21.55 -5.97 -31.77
C ALA A 217 -22.23 -6.44 -30.48
N ARG A 218 -22.44 -7.76 -30.35
CA ARG A 218 -23.09 -8.39 -29.20
C ARG A 218 -22.36 -9.67 -28.80
N GLY A 219 -21.77 -9.71 -27.60
CA GLY A 219 -20.83 -10.78 -27.25
C GLY A 219 -19.76 -10.89 -28.34
N GLN A 220 -19.49 -12.09 -28.87
CA GLN A 220 -18.57 -12.25 -30.00
C GLN A 220 -19.25 -12.12 -31.38
N GLU A 221 -20.56 -11.90 -31.45
CA GLU A 221 -21.25 -11.72 -32.72
C GLU A 221 -21.08 -10.28 -33.23
N LEU A 222 -20.68 -10.15 -34.51
CA LEU A 222 -20.52 -8.90 -35.23
C LEU A 222 -21.36 -8.94 -36.50
N LYS A 223 -22.26 -7.97 -36.67
CA LYS A 223 -23.03 -7.78 -37.90
C LYS A 223 -22.74 -6.41 -38.50
N ILE A 224 -22.52 -6.38 -39.81
CA ILE A 224 -22.12 -5.18 -40.54
C ILE A 224 -23.07 -4.94 -41.70
N TRP A 225 -23.71 -3.78 -41.71
CA TRP A 225 -24.53 -3.28 -42.80
C TRP A 225 -23.82 -2.15 -43.51
N LEU A 226 -23.97 -2.12 -44.83
CA LEU A 226 -23.48 -1.05 -45.66
C LEU A 226 -24.65 -0.50 -46.49
N ASN A 227 -24.93 0.79 -46.36
CA ASN A 227 -26.03 1.47 -47.05
C ASN A 227 -27.39 0.76 -46.87
N GLY A 228 -27.62 0.19 -45.66
CA GLY A 228 -28.85 -0.52 -45.31
C GLY A 228 -28.89 -2.01 -45.67
N GLU A 229 -27.89 -2.53 -46.38
CA GLU A 229 -27.81 -3.94 -46.76
C GLU A 229 -26.86 -4.70 -45.82
N LEU A 230 -27.30 -5.83 -45.25
CA LEU A 230 -26.45 -6.69 -44.41
C LEU A 230 -25.35 -7.32 -45.27
N LYS A 231 -24.08 -7.00 -44.99
CA LYS A 231 -22.93 -7.50 -45.75
C LYS A 231 -22.21 -8.65 -45.08
N LEU A 232 -22.11 -8.63 -43.75
CA LEU A 232 -21.33 -9.62 -43.02
C LEU A 232 -21.96 -9.92 -41.67
N THR A 233 -22.13 -11.22 -41.37
CA THR A 233 -22.32 -11.74 -40.01
C THR A 233 -21.09 -12.55 -39.67
N TYR A 234 -20.40 -12.16 -38.60
CA TYR A 234 -19.06 -12.62 -38.27
C TYR A 234 -18.94 -12.92 -36.78
N THR A 235 -18.24 -14.00 -36.43
CA THR A 235 -17.90 -14.30 -35.03
C THR A 235 -16.48 -13.83 -34.77
N MET A 236 -16.31 -12.85 -33.90
CA MET A 236 -15.00 -12.33 -33.52
C MET A 236 -14.18 -13.44 -32.82
N PRO A 237 -12.89 -13.59 -33.18
CA PRO A 237 -12.07 -14.72 -32.74
C PRO A 237 -11.61 -14.59 -31.29
N THR A 238 -11.64 -13.37 -30.73
CA THR A 238 -11.24 -13.06 -29.36
C THR A 238 -12.44 -12.60 -28.53
N PRO A 239 -12.50 -12.92 -27.23
CA PRO A 239 -13.52 -12.36 -26.34
C PRO A 239 -13.40 -10.84 -26.30
N ARG A 240 -14.55 -10.16 -26.26
CA ARG A 240 -14.59 -8.70 -26.16
C ARG A 240 -14.25 -8.24 -24.76
N HIS A 241 -13.69 -7.04 -24.68
CA HIS A 241 -13.31 -6.40 -23.42
C HIS A 241 -13.68 -4.91 -23.44
N PRO A 242 -13.77 -4.26 -22.27
CA PRO A 242 -13.95 -2.82 -22.21
C PRO A 242 -12.82 -2.10 -22.96
N GLY A 243 -13.17 -1.14 -23.82
CA GLY A 243 -12.20 -0.35 -24.57
C GLY A 243 -12.82 0.88 -25.24
N ARG A 244 -11.97 1.70 -25.84
CA ARG A 244 -12.36 2.96 -26.48
C ARG A 244 -12.84 2.73 -27.92
N PHE A 245 -13.62 3.67 -28.42
CA PHE A 245 -14.05 3.70 -29.82
C PHE A 245 -13.15 4.67 -30.60
N ALA A 246 -12.84 4.39 -31.86
CA ALA A 246 -12.07 5.31 -32.68
C ALA A 246 -12.53 5.31 -34.14
N LEU A 247 -12.31 6.43 -34.82
CA LEU A 247 -12.44 6.56 -36.28
C LEU A 247 -11.05 6.65 -36.89
N TRP A 248 -10.86 6.03 -38.05
CA TRP A 248 -9.59 6.06 -38.73
C TRP A 248 -9.71 6.02 -40.25
N CYS A 249 -8.68 6.55 -40.92
CA CYS A 249 -8.48 6.40 -42.35
C CYS A 249 -7.06 5.88 -42.63
N HIS A 250 -6.92 5.05 -43.67
CA HIS A 250 -5.64 4.53 -44.13
C HIS A 250 -5.46 4.81 -45.62
N ALA A 251 -4.32 5.42 -45.99
CA ALA A 251 -3.92 5.74 -47.35
C ALA A 251 -4.89 6.62 -48.16
N GLY A 252 -5.88 7.25 -47.53
CA GLY A 252 -6.84 8.15 -48.18
C GLY A 252 -7.40 9.20 -47.23
N VAL A 253 -8.29 10.04 -47.76
CA VAL A 253 -8.96 11.15 -47.04
C VAL A 253 -10.47 10.97 -47.07
N ALA A 254 -11.14 11.40 -46.00
CA ALA A 254 -12.59 11.28 -45.85
C ALA A 254 -13.15 12.40 -44.99
N GLU A 255 -14.44 12.66 -45.20
CA GLU A 255 -15.26 13.49 -44.31
C GLU A 255 -16.30 12.62 -43.60
N PHE A 256 -16.47 12.82 -42.31
CA PHE A 256 -17.41 12.12 -41.45
C PHE A 256 -18.54 13.08 -41.09
N HIS A 257 -19.78 12.59 -41.26
CA HIS A 257 -21.00 13.39 -41.11
C HIS A 257 -21.67 13.14 -39.77
N SER A 258 -21.69 11.88 -39.30
CA SER A 258 -22.21 11.56 -37.97
C SER A 258 -21.74 10.21 -37.47
N LEU A 259 -21.64 10.06 -36.15
CA LEU A 259 -21.48 8.79 -35.46
C LEU A 259 -22.49 8.70 -34.33
N LYS A 260 -23.32 7.66 -34.37
CA LYS A 260 -24.27 7.35 -33.29
C LYS A 260 -24.00 5.97 -32.73
N ILE A 261 -23.76 5.86 -31.43
CA ILE A 261 -23.57 4.60 -30.70
C ILE A 261 -24.68 4.48 -29.65
N THR A 262 -25.41 3.38 -29.70
CA THR A 262 -26.50 3.06 -28.77
C THR A 262 -26.18 1.77 -28.02
N PRO A 263 -26.27 1.73 -26.67
CA PRO A 263 -26.13 0.49 -25.93
C PRO A 263 -27.20 -0.52 -26.37
N SER A 264 -26.84 -1.80 -26.47
CA SER A 264 -27.83 -2.87 -26.54
C SER A 264 -28.32 -3.20 -25.13
N GLU A 265 -29.62 -3.22 -24.90
CA GLU A 265 -30.18 -3.74 -23.64
C GLU A 265 -29.95 -5.26 -23.54
N PRO A 266 -29.53 -5.78 -22.37
CA PRO A 266 -29.41 -7.22 -22.16
C PRO A 266 -30.79 -7.86 -22.27
N SER A 267 -30.84 -9.03 -22.90
CA SER A 267 -32.06 -9.81 -23.01
C SER A 267 -32.54 -10.28 -21.63
N ILE A 268 -33.84 -10.55 -21.51
CA ILE A 268 -34.42 -11.10 -20.28
C ILE A 268 -33.72 -12.43 -19.89
N ASP A 269 -33.30 -13.23 -20.87
CA ASP A 269 -32.63 -14.51 -20.62
C ASP A 269 -31.20 -14.33 -20.09
N GLU A 270 -30.46 -13.31 -20.55
CA GLU A 270 -29.16 -12.94 -19.97
C GLU A 270 -29.30 -12.44 -18.53
N LEU A 271 -30.34 -11.65 -18.25
CA LEU A 271 -30.64 -11.18 -16.89
C LEU A 271 -31.05 -12.34 -15.97
N ARG A 272 -31.82 -13.33 -16.47
CA ARG A 272 -32.14 -14.55 -15.73
C ARG A 272 -30.89 -15.38 -15.43
N LEU A 273 -29.98 -15.52 -16.39
CA LEU A 273 -28.72 -16.22 -16.19
C LEU A 273 -27.83 -15.52 -15.16
N ALA A 274 -27.77 -14.18 -15.20
CA ALA A 274 -27.05 -13.38 -14.22
C ALA A 274 -27.60 -13.53 -12.80
N VAL A 275 -28.92 -13.62 -12.63
CA VAL A 275 -29.54 -13.92 -11.33
C VAL A 275 -29.13 -15.31 -10.84
N ARG A 276 -29.24 -16.35 -11.68
CA ARG A 276 -28.86 -17.71 -11.31
C ARG A 276 -27.38 -17.80 -10.92
N ALA A 277 -26.49 -17.15 -11.67
CA ALA A 277 -25.07 -17.11 -11.36
C ALA A 277 -24.80 -16.43 -10.00
N ALA A 278 -25.45 -15.29 -9.75
CA ALA A 278 -25.33 -14.60 -8.47
C ALA A 278 -25.86 -15.45 -7.30
N GLU A 279 -26.99 -16.15 -7.48
CA GLU A 279 -27.56 -17.04 -6.46
C GLU A 279 -26.64 -18.23 -6.16
N SER A 280 -26.02 -18.79 -7.20
CA SER A 280 -25.02 -19.85 -7.09
C SER A 280 -23.81 -19.41 -6.24
N GLU A 281 -23.27 -18.22 -6.52
CA GLU A 281 -22.16 -17.64 -5.75
C GLU A 281 -22.55 -17.32 -4.31
N ALA A 282 -23.75 -16.78 -4.08
CA ALA A 282 -24.26 -16.50 -2.73
C ALA A 282 -24.42 -17.79 -1.91
N ALA A 283 -24.91 -18.88 -2.52
CA ALA A 283 -25.02 -20.17 -1.85
C ALA A 283 -23.66 -20.73 -1.41
N LEU A 284 -22.62 -20.61 -2.25
CA LEU A 284 -21.25 -20.98 -1.87
C LEU A 284 -20.71 -20.11 -0.73
N ALA A 285 -20.96 -18.80 -0.77
CA ALA A 285 -20.51 -17.88 0.26
C ALA A 285 -21.23 -18.11 1.60
N VAL A 286 -22.51 -18.47 1.60
CA VAL A 286 -23.21 -18.89 2.82
C VAL A 286 -22.60 -20.18 3.38
N LYS A 287 -22.28 -21.15 2.52
CA LYS A 287 -21.68 -22.41 2.95
C LYS A 287 -20.25 -22.26 3.47
N SER A 288 -19.51 -21.25 3.01
CA SER A 288 -18.18 -20.95 3.54
C SER A 288 -18.20 -20.38 4.97
N ILE A 289 -19.31 -19.78 5.41
CA ILE A 289 -19.50 -19.37 6.82
C ILE A 289 -19.50 -20.61 7.73
N ASP A 290 -20.20 -21.68 7.34
CA ASP A 290 -20.23 -22.94 8.11
C ASP A 290 -18.81 -23.50 8.29
N VAL A 291 -18.00 -23.45 7.23
CA VAL A 291 -16.59 -23.85 7.27
C VAL A 291 -15.81 -23.00 8.27
N ALA A 292 -15.88 -21.68 8.16
CA ALA A 292 -15.13 -20.77 9.03
C ALA A 292 -15.53 -20.96 10.50
N ARG A 293 -16.82 -21.13 10.80
CA ARG A 293 -17.31 -21.38 12.16
C ARG A 293 -16.84 -22.72 12.71
N ALA A 294 -16.89 -23.78 11.90
CA ALA A 294 -16.44 -25.11 12.31
C ALA A 294 -14.91 -25.13 12.53
N GLU A 295 -14.13 -24.44 11.70
CA GLU A 295 -12.69 -24.28 11.89
C GLU A 295 -12.35 -23.49 13.16
N ALA A 296 -13.09 -22.42 13.44
CA ALA A 296 -12.91 -21.65 14.68
C ALA A 296 -13.19 -22.50 15.92
N ALA A 297 -14.27 -23.28 15.92
CA ALA A 297 -14.57 -24.23 16.98
C ALA A 297 -13.49 -25.31 17.12
N ALA A 298 -12.94 -25.81 16.00
CA ALA A 298 -11.84 -26.77 16.01
C ALA A 298 -10.57 -26.19 16.64
N ILE A 299 -10.19 -24.95 16.31
CA ILE A 299 -9.04 -24.28 16.91
C ILE A 299 -9.24 -24.11 18.42
N GLU A 300 -10.39 -23.62 18.85
CA GLU A 300 -10.71 -23.45 20.28
C GLU A 300 -10.65 -24.78 21.05
N ALA A 301 -11.22 -25.85 20.48
CA ALA A 301 -11.22 -27.18 21.10
C ALA A 301 -9.81 -27.79 21.19
N ARG A 302 -8.98 -27.66 20.14
CA ARG A 302 -7.57 -28.09 20.15
C ARG A 302 -6.76 -27.32 21.18
N ILE A 303 -6.97 -26.01 21.30
CA ILE A 303 -6.34 -25.18 22.34
C ILE A 303 -6.71 -25.70 23.73
N ALA A 304 -7.98 -25.99 23.98
CA ALA A 304 -8.41 -26.54 25.26
C ALA A 304 -7.72 -27.88 25.57
N ALA A 305 -7.71 -28.81 24.60
CA ALA A 305 -7.06 -30.11 24.75
C ALA A 305 -5.55 -29.99 25.05
N GLU A 306 -4.83 -29.15 24.32
CA GLU A 306 -3.39 -28.96 24.55
C GLU A 306 -3.08 -28.26 25.88
N VAL A 307 -3.94 -27.32 26.30
CA VAL A 307 -3.82 -26.69 27.63
C VAL A 307 -4.05 -27.71 28.75
N ALA A 308 -5.04 -28.60 28.63
CA ALA A 308 -5.21 -29.65 29.64
C ALA A 308 -4.08 -30.66 29.64
N LYS A 309 -3.49 -30.97 28.48
CA LYS A 309 -2.39 -31.93 28.36
C LYS A 309 -1.08 -31.40 28.92
N TYR A 310 -0.76 -30.12 28.70
CA TYR A 310 0.57 -29.58 29.01
C TYR A 310 0.60 -28.56 30.16
N VAL A 311 -0.51 -27.88 30.45
CA VAL A 311 -0.56 -26.79 31.44
C VAL A 311 -1.27 -27.24 32.72
N ALA A 312 -2.44 -27.88 32.60
CA ALA A 312 -3.07 -28.53 33.73
C ALA A 312 -2.34 -29.86 33.99
N ARG A 313 -1.91 -30.14 35.23
CA ARG A 313 -1.33 -31.47 35.54
C ARG A 313 -2.37 -32.56 35.23
N PRO A 314 -1.95 -33.78 34.82
CA PRO A 314 -2.87 -34.82 34.38
C PRO A 314 -3.92 -35.11 35.46
N SER A 315 -5.15 -34.72 35.18
CA SER A 315 -6.33 -35.28 35.84
C SER A 315 -7.05 -36.14 34.81
N SER A 316 -7.87 -37.08 35.27
CA SER A 316 -8.68 -37.98 34.43
C SER A 316 -9.60 -37.30 33.41
N ALA A 317 -9.60 -35.97 33.31
CA ALA A 317 -10.29 -35.15 32.33
C ALA A 317 -9.57 -35.02 30.97
N GLU A 318 -8.32 -35.48 30.82
CA GLU A 318 -7.55 -35.40 29.56
C GLU A 318 -8.24 -36.06 28.36
N GLY A 319 -8.96 -37.16 28.59
CA GLY A 319 -9.65 -37.91 27.53
C GLY A 319 -10.79 -37.12 26.89
N GLY A 320 -11.59 -36.41 27.69
CA GLY A 320 -12.79 -35.71 27.18
C GLY A 320 -12.46 -34.54 26.25
N GLN A 321 -11.43 -33.76 26.57
CA GLN A 321 -11.05 -32.60 25.76
C GLN A 321 -10.34 -33.00 24.46
N SER A 322 -9.52 -34.06 24.51
CA SER A 322 -8.85 -34.59 23.31
C SER A 322 -9.86 -35.15 22.31
N THR A 323 -10.89 -35.87 22.79
CA THR A 323 -12.00 -36.33 21.94
C THR A 323 -12.82 -35.16 21.38
N ALA A 324 -13.09 -34.13 22.18
CA ALA A 324 -13.79 -32.93 21.71
C ALA A 324 -13.02 -32.20 20.60
N ALA A 325 -11.69 -32.08 20.73
CA ALA A 325 -10.83 -31.50 19.69
C ALA A 325 -10.87 -32.32 18.39
N SER A 326 -10.76 -33.64 18.48
CA SER A 326 -10.84 -34.54 17.32
C SER A 326 -12.19 -34.44 16.61
N HIS A 327 -13.29 -34.43 17.37
CA HIS A 327 -14.64 -34.27 16.82
C HIS A 327 -14.83 -32.92 16.11
N ALA A 328 -14.31 -31.83 16.70
CA ALA A 328 -14.39 -30.50 16.11
C ALA A 328 -13.60 -30.40 14.78
N GLU A 329 -12.39 -30.99 14.70
CA GLU A 329 -11.62 -31.07 13.44
C GLU A 329 -12.37 -31.83 12.34
N ARG A 330 -13.05 -32.94 12.70
CA ARG A 330 -13.84 -33.73 11.76
C ARG A 330 -15.07 -32.97 11.28
N THR A 331 -15.72 -32.23 12.17
CA THR A 331 -16.85 -31.36 11.83
C THR A 331 -16.41 -30.27 10.84
N ALA A 332 -15.23 -29.66 11.05
CA ALA A 332 -14.66 -28.71 10.11
C ALA A 332 -14.32 -29.36 8.76
N THR A 333 -13.81 -30.58 8.77
CA THR A 333 -13.52 -31.36 7.54
C THR A 333 -14.80 -31.68 6.77
N LEU A 334 -15.88 -32.05 7.47
CA LEU A 334 -17.19 -32.26 6.86
C LEU A 334 -17.74 -30.98 6.22
N ALA A 335 -17.72 -29.85 6.93
CA ALA A 335 -18.17 -28.58 6.40
C ALA A 335 -17.43 -28.19 5.10
N LYS A 336 -16.11 -28.43 5.05
CA LYS A 336 -15.30 -28.22 3.83
C LYS A 336 -15.72 -29.15 2.70
N ALA A 337 -15.91 -30.44 2.98
CA ALA A 337 -16.36 -31.40 1.97
C ALA A 337 -17.73 -31.00 1.40
N GLU A 338 -18.65 -30.52 2.23
CA GLU A 338 -19.97 -30.06 1.78
C GLU A 338 -19.89 -28.81 0.88
N LEU A 339 -19.01 -27.86 1.21
CA LEU A 339 -18.74 -26.69 0.36
C LEU A 339 -18.18 -27.10 -1.02
N GLU A 340 -17.20 -28.00 -1.05
CA GLU A 340 -16.63 -28.49 -2.31
C GLU A 340 -17.63 -29.32 -3.11
N SER A 341 -18.50 -30.09 -2.44
CA SER A 341 -19.60 -30.81 -3.10
C SER A 341 -20.57 -29.84 -3.76
N LEU A 342 -21.00 -28.79 -3.07
CA LEU A 342 -21.86 -27.75 -3.65
C LEU A 342 -21.20 -27.08 -4.85
N ARG A 343 -19.90 -26.75 -4.76
CA ARG A 343 -19.15 -26.16 -5.88
C ARG A 343 -19.07 -27.10 -7.08
N ALA A 344 -18.81 -28.39 -6.85
CA ALA A 344 -18.72 -29.38 -7.91
C ALA A 344 -20.08 -29.62 -8.59
N GLU A 345 -21.17 -29.61 -7.83
CA GLU A 345 -22.54 -29.69 -8.37
C GLU A 345 -22.89 -28.49 -9.25
N GLN A 346 -22.58 -27.27 -8.80
CA GLN A 346 -22.79 -26.07 -9.61
C GLN A 346 -21.97 -26.09 -10.91
N GLN A 347 -20.72 -26.59 -10.87
CA GLN A 347 -19.90 -26.76 -12.07
C GLN A 347 -20.46 -27.80 -13.04
N LEU A 348 -21.07 -28.87 -12.52
CA LEU A 348 -21.76 -29.87 -13.34
C LEU A 348 -22.99 -29.28 -14.01
N ASP A 349 -23.79 -28.49 -13.29
CA ASP A 349 -24.96 -27.82 -13.85
C ASP A 349 -24.58 -26.83 -14.95
N ILE A 350 -23.50 -26.07 -14.75
CA ILE A 350 -22.95 -25.17 -15.78
C ILE A 350 -22.49 -25.96 -17.02
N ALA A 351 -21.76 -27.06 -16.82
CA ALA A 351 -21.29 -27.90 -17.93
C ALA A 351 -22.46 -28.51 -18.72
N LYS A 352 -23.49 -29.01 -18.02
CA LYS A 352 -24.72 -29.55 -18.64
C LYS A 352 -25.48 -28.49 -19.43
N ALA A 353 -25.62 -27.28 -18.86
CA ALA A 353 -26.28 -26.16 -19.54
C ALA A 353 -25.52 -25.70 -20.80
N ALA A 354 -24.20 -25.84 -20.84
CA ALA A 354 -23.36 -25.47 -21.98
C ALA A 354 -23.21 -26.58 -23.05
N THR A 355 -23.82 -27.76 -22.84
CA THR A 355 -23.63 -28.94 -23.72
C THR A 355 -24.34 -28.77 -25.06
N LYS A 356 -23.66 -29.14 -26.15
CA LYS A 356 -24.26 -29.20 -27.50
C LYS A 356 -24.31 -30.66 -27.97
N PRO A 357 -25.42 -31.14 -28.57
CA PRO A 357 -25.62 -32.57 -28.91
C PRO A 357 -24.49 -33.20 -29.75
N ASP A 358 -23.83 -32.43 -30.61
CA ASP A 358 -22.82 -32.92 -31.57
C ASP A 358 -21.40 -32.37 -31.31
N ASP A 359 -21.12 -31.80 -30.13
CA ASP A 359 -19.79 -31.28 -29.79
C ASP A 359 -19.09 -32.18 -28.76
N ALA A 360 -18.14 -32.99 -29.24
CA ALA A 360 -17.39 -33.94 -28.42
C ALA A 360 -16.68 -33.28 -27.22
N LYS A 361 -16.22 -32.03 -27.38
CA LYS A 361 -15.52 -31.28 -26.33
C LYS A 361 -16.47 -30.89 -25.18
N SER A 362 -17.70 -30.46 -25.48
CA SER A 362 -18.71 -30.16 -24.47
C SER A 362 -19.18 -31.41 -23.72
N GLN A 363 -19.29 -32.55 -24.41
CA GLN A 363 -19.63 -33.83 -23.78
C GLN A 363 -18.53 -34.33 -22.83
N GLU A 364 -17.26 -34.13 -23.20
CA GLU A 364 -16.11 -34.44 -22.34
C GLU A 364 -16.09 -33.56 -21.08
N ALA A 365 -16.41 -32.27 -21.21
CA ALA A 365 -16.51 -31.36 -20.09
C ALA A 365 -17.60 -31.77 -19.08
N VAL A 366 -18.77 -32.26 -19.55
CA VAL A 366 -19.81 -32.81 -18.67
C VAL A 366 -19.31 -34.03 -17.92
N LYS A 367 -18.70 -35.00 -18.63
CA LYS A 367 -18.16 -36.22 -18.01
C LYS A 367 -17.12 -35.89 -16.93
N ALA A 368 -16.24 -34.92 -17.20
CA ALA A 368 -15.24 -34.47 -16.23
C ALA A 368 -15.88 -33.82 -15.00
N SER A 369 -16.87 -32.95 -15.18
CA SER A 369 -17.59 -32.34 -14.06
C SER A 369 -18.43 -33.35 -13.26
N GLU A 370 -18.99 -34.36 -13.92
CA GLU A 370 -19.77 -35.43 -13.28
C GLU A 370 -18.89 -36.33 -12.42
N ALA A 371 -17.69 -36.66 -12.90
CA ALA A 371 -16.68 -37.36 -12.12
C ALA A 371 -16.28 -36.56 -10.87
N LYS A 372 -16.09 -35.24 -11.00
CA LYS A 372 -15.78 -34.35 -9.87
C LYS A 372 -16.92 -34.29 -8.84
N ALA A 373 -18.16 -34.12 -9.29
CA ALA A 373 -19.32 -34.09 -8.38
C ALA A 373 -19.50 -35.43 -7.64
N THR A 374 -19.28 -36.55 -8.33
CA THR A 374 -19.33 -37.89 -7.72
C THR A 374 -18.23 -38.06 -6.66
N ALA A 375 -17.00 -37.65 -6.97
CA ALA A 375 -15.89 -37.69 -6.02
C ALA A 375 -16.14 -36.80 -4.79
N ALA A 376 -16.70 -35.60 -4.99
CA ALA A 376 -17.00 -34.67 -3.90
C ALA A 376 -18.11 -35.19 -2.98
N ARG A 377 -19.17 -35.81 -3.52
CA ARG A 377 -20.21 -36.49 -2.73
C ARG A 377 -19.64 -37.65 -1.92
N ALA A 378 -18.80 -38.49 -2.54
CA ALA A 378 -18.12 -39.57 -1.83
C ALA A 378 -17.22 -39.05 -0.69
N ALA A 379 -16.57 -37.90 -0.88
CA ALA A 379 -15.79 -37.25 0.18
C ALA A 379 -16.66 -36.74 1.33
N VAL A 380 -17.87 -36.21 1.05
CA VAL A 380 -18.84 -35.85 2.09
C VAL A 380 -19.27 -37.08 2.89
N ASP A 381 -19.61 -38.19 2.22
CA ASP A 381 -20.02 -39.42 2.89
C ASP A 381 -18.89 -39.99 3.77
N ALA A 382 -17.66 -39.99 3.26
CA ALA A 382 -16.49 -40.39 4.04
C ALA A 382 -16.26 -39.47 5.26
N ALA A 383 -16.43 -38.15 5.10
CA ALA A 383 -16.28 -37.19 6.19
C ALA A 383 -17.39 -37.37 7.25
N LYS A 384 -18.64 -37.63 6.84
CA LYS A 384 -19.76 -37.94 7.76
C LYS A 384 -19.54 -39.22 8.55
N VAL A 385 -18.97 -40.26 7.93
CA VAL A 385 -18.60 -41.47 8.69
C VAL A 385 -17.52 -41.15 9.71
N ASN A 386 -16.51 -40.34 9.34
CA ASN A 386 -15.43 -39.98 10.25
C ASN A 386 -15.90 -39.16 11.47
N THR A 387 -16.93 -38.32 11.37
CA THR A 387 -17.44 -37.57 12.54
C THR A 387 -18.02 -38.47 13.64
N THR A 388 -18.43 -39.71 13.32
CA THR A 388 -18.95 -40.68 14.30
C THR A 388 -17.88 -41.48 15.03
N LYS A 389 -16.61 -41.40 14.60
CA LYS A 389 -15.51 -42.11 15.26
C LYS A 389 -15.17 -41.46 16.60
N GLU A 390 -15.14 -42.27 17.65
CA GLU A 390 -14.69 -41.86 18.98
C GLU A 390 -13.19 -42.16 19.14
N ASP A 391 -12.35 -41.17 18.85
CA ASP A 391 -10.93 -41.23 19.21
C ASP A 391 -10.42 -39.85 19.65
N ALA A 392 -9.27 -39.87 20.33
CA ALA A 392 -8.64 -38.71 20.93
C ALA A 392 -7.52 -38.11 20.06
N ASN A 393 -7.41 -38.53 18.79
CA ASN A 393 -6.34 -38.06 17.91
C ASN A 393 -6.76 -36.76 17.23
N TYR A 394 -6.06 -35.67 17.54
CA TYR A 394 -6.24 -34.36 16.94
C TYR A 394 -4.87 -33.82 16.48
N THR A 395 -4.91 -32.83 15.58
CA THR A 395 -3.68 -32.23 15.04
C THR A 395 -3.09 -31.24 16.07
N PRO A 396 -1.81 -31.36 16.47
CA PRO A 396 -1.16 -30.38 17.34
C PRO A 396 -1.26 -28.96 16.77
N LEU A 397 -1.30 -27.95 17.64
CA LEU A 397 -1.35 -26.53 17.23
C LEU A 397 -0.15 -26.11 16.38
N GLY A 398 1.00 -26.78 16.57
CA GLY A 398 2.22 -26.54 15.83
C GLY A 398 3.33 -27.52 16.22
N PRO A 399 4.58 -27.26 15.79
CA PRO A 399 5.70 -28.14 16.08
C PRO A 399 6.00 -28.19 17.58
N THR A 400 6.27 -29.39 18.06
CA THR A 400 6.81 -29.64 19.40
C THR A 400 8.29 -29.99 19.29
N TYR A 401 9.09 -29.46 20.20
CA TYR A 401 10.54 -29.65 20.27
C TYR A 401 10.88 -30.48 21.52
N PRO A 402 12.14 -30.96 21.65
CA PRO A 402 12.56 -31.66 22.86
C PRO A 402 12.37 -30.81 24.12
N ALA A 403 11.72 -31.38 25.14
CA ALA A 403 11.50 -30.73 26.43
C ALA A 403 12.78 -30.58 27.28
N THR A 404 13.92 -31.06 26.78
CA THR A 404 15.22 -30.95 27.43
C THR A 404 16.28 -30.39 26.48
N SER A 405 17.26 -29.69 27.04
CA SER A 405 18.44 -29.21 26.33
C SER A 405 19.71 -29.72 27.02
N THR A 406 20.82 -29.80 26.29
CA THR A 406 22.13 -30.27 26.82
C THR A 406 22.74 -29.35 27.89
N GLY A 407 22.18 -28.16 28.12
CA GLY A 407 22.70 -27.18 29.09
C GLY A 407 23.98 -26.44 28.66
N ARG A 408 24.62 -26.83 27.55
CA ARG A 408 25.88 -26.22 27.06
C ARG A 408 25.84 -24.70 26.94
N ARG A 409 24.73 -24.16 26.39
CA ARG A 409 24.54 -22.70 26.24
C ARG A 409 24.38 -21.99 27.58
N LEU A 410 23.72 -22.61 28.55
CA LEU A 410 23.56 -22.06 29.90
C LEU A 410 24.91 -22.00 30.61
N VAL A 411 25.72 -23.05 30.50
CA VAL A 411 27.09 -23.09 31.04
C VAL A 411 27.96 -21.99 30.43
N LEU A 412 27.93 -21.85 29.10
CA LEU A 412 28.66 -20.78 28.41
C LEU A 412 28.21 -19.39 28.88
N ALA A 413 26.89 -19.15 29.00
CA ALA A 413 26.36 -17.89 29.49
C ALA A 413 26.84 -17.58 30.92
N ARG A 414 26.77 -18.56 31.84
CA ARG A 414 27.27 -18.43 33.22
C ARG A 414 28.76 -18.14 33.28
N TRP A 415 29.56 -18.79 32.43
CA TRP A 415 31.00 -18.55 32.32
C TRP A 415 31.31 -17.14 31.79
N LEU A 416 30.60 -16.69 30.75
CA LEU A 416 30.75 -15.35 30.17
C LEU A 416 30.40 -14.26 31.19
N THR A 417 29.34 -14.45 31.96
CA THR A 417 28.85 -13.45 32.95
C THR A 417 29.37 -13.71 34.37
N SER A 418 30.40 -14.57 34.53
CA SER A 418 30.97 -14.83 35.85
C SER A 418 31.60 -13.56 36.43
N LYS A 419 31.53 -13.38 37.76
CA LYS A 419 32.23 -12.28 38.44
C LYS A 419 33.74 -12.34 38.26
N ASP A 420 34.27 -13.53 38.01
CA ASP A 420 35.69 -13.75 37.74
C ASP A 420 36.07 -13.41 36.29
N ASN A 421 35.09 -13.12 35.43
CA ASN A 421 35.28 -12.69 34.04
C ASN A 421 34.97 -11.20 33.87
N PRO A 422 35.96 -10.30 34.00
CA PRO A 422 35.73 -8.86 33.92
C PRO A 422 35.42 -8.38 32.48
N LEU A 423 35.71 -9.18 31.45
CA LEU A 423 35.65 -8.73 30.06
C LEU A 423 34.22 -8.37 29.64
N THR A 424 33.24 -9.21 30.00
CA THR A 424 31.83 -9.00 29.62
C THR A 424 31.29 -7.69 30.18
N ALA A 425 31.57 -7.39 31.45
CA ALA A 425 31.13 -6.14 32.09
C ALA A 425 31.82 -4.92 31.47
N ARG A 426 33.14 -4.98 31.20
CA ARG A 426 33.88 -3.88 30.56
C ARG A 426 33.35 -3.58 29.15
N VAL A 427 33.11 -4.61 28.35
CA VAL A 427 32.52 -4.46 27.01
C VAL A 427 31.13 -3.81 27.11
N ALA A 428 30.26 -4.33 27.99
CA ALA A 428 28.91 -3.79 28.18
C ALA A 428 28.93 -2.31 28.62
N VAL A 429 29.73 -1.97 29.64
CA VAL A 429 29.89 -0.59 30.13
C VAL A 429 30.40 0.33 29.04
N ASN A 430 31.37 -0.10 28.22
CA ASN A 430 31.90 0.72 27.14
C ASN A 430 30.84 1.08 26.09
N HIS A 431 29.98 0.11 25.71
CA HIS A 431 28.84 0.37 24.82
C HIS A 431 27.81 1.30 25.46
N ILE A 432 27.51 1.12 26.75
CA ILE A 432 26.57 1.97 27.49
C ILE A 432 27.11 3.41 27.60
N TRP A 433 28.39 3.56 27.93
CA TRP A 433 29.07 4.84 27.99
C TRP A 433 29.04 5.55 26.64
N LYS A 434 29.41 4.86 25.56
CA LYS A 434 29.34 5.41 24.19
C LYS A 434 27.95 5.97 23.87
N ARG A 435 26.87 5.25 24.22
CA ARG A 435 25.49 5.69 23.96
C ARG A 435 25.08 6.93 24.77
N HIS A 436 25.73 7.22 25.89
CA HIS A 436 25.45 8.42 26.70
C HIS A 436 26.38 9.59 26.38
N PHE A 437 27.64 9.32 26.06
CA PHE A 437 28.68 10.33 25.90
C PHE A 437 29.14 10.54 24.44
N GLY A 438 28.64 9.74 23.50
CA GLY A 438 28.94 9.80 22.06
C GLY A 438 30.23 9.11 21.66
N THR A 439 31.19 9.01 22.58
CA THR A 439 32.48 8.35 22.38
C THR A 439 32.68 7.24 23.40
N ALA A 440 33.27 6.14 22.97
CA ALA A 440 33.59 5.01 23.84
C ALA A 440 34.86 5.28 24.66
N LEU A 441 34.96 4.69 25.86
CA LEU A 441 36.19 4.71 26.66
C LEU A 441 37.30 3.91 25.98
N VAL A 442 36.96 2.75 25.43
CA VAL A 442 37.80 1.97 24.50
C VAL A 442 37.31 2.26 23.08
N PRO A 443 38.09 3.00 22.27
CA PRO A 443 37.63 3.42 20.95
C PRO A 443 37.40 2.25 19.99
N SER A 444 38.14 1.14 20.14
CA SER A 444 37.93 -0.09 19.37
C SER A 444 36.80 -0.92 19.96
N VAL A 445 35.56 -0.48 19.77
CA VAL A 445 34.37 -1.11 20.39
C VAL A 445 34.22 -2.59 20.06
N ALA A 446 34.65 -3.02 18.86
CA ALA A 446 34.60 -4.41 18.42
C ALA A 446 35.79 -5.28 18.90
N ASN A 447 36.83 -4.69 19.50
CA ASN A 447 38.05 -5.41 19.86
C ASN A 447 38.65 -4.90 21.17
N PHE A 448 38.46 -5.70 22.23
CA PHE A 448 39.07 -5.54 23.56
C PHE A 448 40.32 -6.42 23.75
N GLY A 449 40.76 -7.10 22.69
CA GLY A 449 41.97 -7.92 22.68
C GLY A 449 43.25 -7.11 22.50
N LEU A 450 44.38 -7.81 22.32
CA LEU A 450 45.72 -7.19 22.21
C LEU A 450 45.88 -6.24 21.02
N ASN A 451 45.07 -6.41 19.97
CA ASN A 451 45.06 -5.54 18.78
C ASN A 451 44.06 -4.36 18.92
N GLY A 452 43.38 -4.26 20.07
CA GLY A 452 42.49 -3.15 20.40
C GLY A 452 43.27 -1.91 20.87
N LYS A 453 42.61 -0.76 20.83
CA LYS A 453 43.14 0.49 21.42
C LYS A 453 42.97 0.45 22.95
N PRO A 454 43.91 1.02 23.73
CA PRO A 454 43.75 1.10 25.18
C PRO A 454 42.58 2.05 25.56
N PRO A 455 41.96 1.84 26.75
CA PRO A 455 40.95 2.75 27.26
C PRO A 455 41.54 4.13 27.56
N THR A 456 40.77 5.19 27.30
CA THR A 456 41.13 6.57 27.69
C THR A 456 41.14 6.75 29.21
N HIS A 457 40.20 6.11 29.91
CA HIS A 457 40.06 6.16 31.37
C HIS A 457 39.95 4.74 31.94
N PRO A 458 41.07 4.00 32.10
CA PRO A 458 41.06 2.60 32.54
C PRO A 458 40.40 2.41 33.91
N ALA A 459 40.76 3.25 34.89
CA ALA A 459 40.21 3.13 36.25
C ALA A 459 38.70 3.38 36.31
N LEU A 460 38.18 4.31 35.49
CA LEU A 460 36.75 4.57 35.40
C LEU A 460 36.00 3.39 34.77
N LEU A 461 36.54 2.82 33.68
CA LEU A 461 35.97 1.65 33.04
C LEU A 461 35.90 0.46 34.00
N ASP A 462 36.98 0.21 34.74
CA ASP A 462 37.06 -0.91 35.68
C ASP A 462 36.11 -0.71 36.87
N TRP A 463 36.04 0.51 37.42
CA TRP A 463 35.10 0.84 38.49
C TRP A 463 33.65 0.66 38.06
N LEU A 464 33.26 1.18 36.89
CA LEU A 464 31.90 1.02 36.36
C LEU A 464 31.57 -0.45 36.05
N ALA A 465 32.55 -1.25 35.60
CA ALA A 465 32.36 -2.67 35.33
C ALA A 465 32.11 -3.46 36.62
N VAL A 466 32.86 -3.18 37.69
CA VAL A 466 32.63 -3.75 39.02
C VAL A 466 31.26 -3.34 39.54
N GLU A 467 30.93 -2.04 39.50
CA GLU A 467 29.62 -1.51 39.93
C GLU A 467 28.46 -2.18 39.18
N PHE A 468 28.62 -2.42 37.87
CA PHE A 468 27.61 -3.10 37.07
C PHE A 468 27.40 -4.54 37.52
N MET A 469 28.46 -5.29 37.83
CA MET A 469 28.34 -6.67 38.34
C MET A 469 27.80 -6.73 39.77
N GLU A 470 28.23 -5.82 40.66
CA GLU A 470 27.83 -5.79 42.07
C GLU A 470 26.38 -5.35 42.27
N SER A 471 25.88 -4.46 41.42
CA SER A 471 24.47 -4.08 41.38
C SER A 471 23.55 -5.15 40.76
N GLY A 472 24.07 -6.36 40.51
CA GLY A 472 23.31 -7.47 39.93
C GLY A 472 22.99 -7.28 38.45
N TRP A 473 23.90 -6.66 37.69
CA TRP A 473 23.75 -6.35 36.27
C TRP A 473 22.57 -5.38 35.99
N SER A 474 22.31 -4.46 36.93
CA SER A 474 21.22 -3.50 36.81
C SER A 474 21.55 -2.37 35.83
N LEU A 475 21.04 -2.48 34.59
CA LEU A 475 21.18 -1.42 33.58
C LEU A 475 20.60 -0.08 34.07
N LYS A 476 19.48 -0.11 34.78
CA LYS A 476 18.82 1.10 35.30
C LYS A 476 19.71 1.83 36.32
N HIS A 477 20.39 1.08 37.17
CA HIS A 477 21.34 1.64 38.14
C HIS A 477 22.52 2.30 37.42
N LEU A 478 23.15 1.59 36.49
CA LEU A 478 24.30 2.10 35.74
C LEU A 478 23.95 3.34 34.90
N HIS A 479 22.79 3.34 34.23
CA HIS A 479 22.32 4.52 33.49
C HIS A 479 22.11 5.71 34.43
N ARG A 480 21.45 5.53 35.58
CA ARG A 480 21.23 6.60 36.56
C ARG A 480 22.56 7.19 37.02
N LEU A 481 23.52 6.33 37.35
CA LEU A 481 24.86 6.74 37.80
C LEU A 481 25.55 7.62 36.75
N MET A 482 25.48 7.25 35.47
CA MET A 482 26.05 8.03 34.38
C MET A 482 25.31 9.37 34.17
N VAL A 483 23.98 9.36 34.02
CA VAL A 483 23.22 10.57 33.66
C VAL A 483 23.11 11.59 34.79
N THR A 484 23.32 11.16 36.03
CA THR A 484 23.38 12.07 37.21
C THR A 484 24.79 12.53 37.54
N SER A 485 25.81 12.05 36.81
CA SER A 485 27.20 12.48 37.01
C SER A 485 27.40 13.95 36.62
N ALA A 486 28.43 14.58 37.20
CA ALA A 486 28.85 15.92 36.79
C ALA A 486 29.34 15.95 35.34
N ALA A 487 29.92 14.85 34.83
CA ALA A 487 30.40 14.75 33.46
C ALA A 487 29.25 14.77 32.43
N TYR A 488 28.17 14.02 32.68
CA TYR A 488 27.01 13.99 31.78
C TYR A 488 26.21 15.30 31.81
N ARG A 489 26.09 15.94 32.98
CA ARG A 489 25.29 17.18 33.15
C ARG A 489 26.02 18.46 32.73
N ARG A 490 27.18 18.36 32.07
CA ARG A 490 27.86 19.54 31.52
C ARG A 490 27.08 20.08 30.33
N ALA A 491 27.11 21.40 30.12
CA ALA A 491 26.58 22.00 28.90
C ALA A 491 27.50 21.71 27.70
N SER A 492 26.92 21.62 26.50
CA SER A 492 27.66 21.49 25.23
C SER A 492 28.06 22.83 24.63
N SER A 493 27.32 23.90 24.94
CA SER A 493 27.69 25.28 24.60
C SER A 493 28.81 25.75 25.53
N GLU A 494 29.87 26.31 24.95
CA GLU A 494 30.80 27.12 25.74
C GLU A 494 30.00 28.26 26.39
N VAL A 495 30.13 28.41 27.71
CA VAL A 495 29.96 29.73 28.32
C VAL A 495 30.96 30.60 27.57
N ARG A 496 30.48 31.48 26.68
CA ARG A 496 31.30 32.56 26.12
C ARG A 496 31.98 33.18 27.34
N GLU A 497 33.30 33.03 27.49
CA GLU A 497 34.01 33.69 28.58
C GLU A 497 33.62 35.17 28.51
N MET A 498 32.83 35.60 29.50
CA MET A 498 32.58 37.01 29.72
C MET A 498 33.93 37.59 30.09
N GLY A 499 34.60 38.18 29.11
CA GLY A 499 35.72 39.08 29.36
C GLY A 499 35.27 40.11 30.40
N SER A 500 36.11 40.31 31.39
CA SER A 500 35.92 41.28 32.46
C SER A 500 35.57 42.68 31.91
N GLY A 501 34.48 43.25 32.40
CA GLY A 501 34.36 44.69 32.67
C GLY A 501 34.07 45.65 31.52
N GLU A 502 34.86 45.72 30.45
CA GLU A 502 34.94 46.97 29.67
C GLU A 502 34.64 46.87 28.16
N ASP A 503 34.70 45.68 27.53
CA ASP A 503 34.53 45.54 26.07
C ASP A 503 33.08 45.31 25.60
N ARG A 504 32.10 45.97 26.23
CA ARG A 504 30.65 45.73 25.96
C ARG A 504 30.11 46.39 24.68
N ALA A 505 30.82 47.36 24.10
CA ALA A 505 30.27 48.21 23.05
C ALA A 505 30.74 47.88 21.61
N ASN A 506 31.79 47.07 21.44
CA ASN A 506 32.48 46.94 20.14
C ASN A 506 32.71 45.50 19.63
N LEU A 507 32.04 44.50 20.18
CA LEU A 507 32.14 43.13 19.65
C LEU A 507 31.13 42.93 18.48
N PRO A 508 31.60 42.60 17.26
CA PRO A 508 30.71 42.39 16.12
C PRO A 508 29.79 41.17 16.35
N LEU A 509 28.50 41.38 16.09
CA LEU A 509 27.36 40.44 16.20
C LEU A 509 27.35 39.35 15.11
N SER A 510 28.50 38.76 14.77
CA SER A 510 28.56 37.68 13.77
C SER A 510 29.54 36.59 14.19
N PRO A 511 29.23 35.30 13.96
CA PRO A 511 30.14 34.19 14.25
C PRO A 511 31.32 34.24 13.28
N SER A 512 32.34 35.02 13.62
CA SER A 512 33.62 34.98 12.93
C SER A 512 34.43 33.78 13.47
N PRO A 513 35.01 32.91 12.62
CA PRO A 513 35.83 31.76 13.03
C PRO A 513 37.17 32.14 13.71
N SER A 514 37.32 33.41 14.11
CA SER A 514 38.55 34.00 14.66
C SER A 514 38.42 34.45 16.13
N LEU A 515 37.30 34.22 16.81
CA LEU A 515 37.19 34.49 18.26
C LEU A 515 38.08 33.53 19.08
N PRO A 516 38.66 33.97 20.22
CA PRO A 516 39.54 33.14 21.03
C PRO A 516 38.80 31.91 21.54
N ARG A 517 39.28 30.72 21.14
CA ARG A 517 38.84 29.44 21.70
C ARG A 517 39.09 29.45 23.21
N SER A 518 38.16 28.90 24.00
CA SER A 518 38.40 28.67 25.42
C SER A 518 39.75 27.94 25.63
N ASN A 519 40.48 28.25 26.71
CA ASN A 519 41.79 27.64 26.95
C ASN A 519 41.71 26.09 26.95
N ASN A 520 40.57 25.55 27.37
CA ASN A 520 40.25 24.12 27.36
C ASN A 520 40.16 23.53 25.94
N GLN A 521 39.56 24.21 24.97
CA GLN A 521 39.47 23.71 23.59
C GLN A 521 40.84 23.62 22.91
N ARG A 522 41.80 24.46 23.31
CA ARG A 522 43.19 24.37 22.82
C ARG A 522 43.94 23.19 23.44
N ILE A 523 43.71 22.91 24.72
CA ILE A 523 44.39 21.84 25.47
C ILE A 523 43.80 20.46 25.12
N ASP A 524 42.48 20.37 25.00
CA ASP A 524 41.73 19.14 24.75
C ASP A 524 40.69 19.34 23.63
N PRO A 525 41.13 19.44 22.37
CA PRO A 525 40.26 19.71 21.22
C PRO A 525 39.27 18.56 20.95
N GLU A 526 39.64 17.33 21.31
CA GLU A 526 38.81 16.13 21.15
C GLU A 526 37.87 15.90 22.35
N ASN A 527 37.92 16.76 23.38
CA ASN A 527 37.13 16.66 24.61
C ASN A 527 37.26 15.29 25.30
N LYS A 528 38.47 14.72 25.31
CA LYS A 528 38.77 13.45 25.99
C LYS A 528 38.51 13.54 27.50
N SER A 529 38.71 14.71 28.09
CA SER A 529 38.54 14.96 29.52
C SER A 529 37.09 15.27 29.91
N TYR A 530 36.16 15.24 28.94
CA TYR A 530 34.74 15.56 29.14
C TYR A 530 34.53 16.90 29.85
N TRP A 531 35.26 17.94 29.43
CA TRP A 531 35.15 19.28 30.01
C TRP A 531 33.88 20.02 29.57
N ARG A 532 33.22 19.55 28.51
CA ARG A 532 31.88 19.92 28.04
C ARG A 532 31.09 18.69 27.58
N ALA A 533 29.79 18.82 27.34
CA ALA A 533 29.03 17.76 26.65
C ALA A 533 29.41 17.71 25.16
N ASN A 534 29.44 16.49 24.62
CA ASN A 534 29.62 16.26 23.19
C ASN A 534 28.27 16.41 22.48
N ILE A 535 28.25 17.20 21.41
CA ILE A 535 27.12 17.22 20.49
C ILE A 535 27.11 15.88 19.76
N ARG A 536 25.94 15.24 19.72
CA ARG A 536 25.74 13.96 19.06
C ARG A 536 24.67 14.08 18.03
N ARG A 537 24.79 13.34 16.92
CA ARG A 537 23.71 13.26 15.97
C ARG A 537 22.58 12.39 16.53
N MET A 538 21.35 12.72 16.19
CA MET A 538 20.23 11.81 16.36
C MET A 538 20.34 10.64 15.39
N GLU A 539 20.04 9.45 15.90
CA GLU A 539 19.86 8.24 15.08
C GLU A 539 18.67 8.42 14.12
N ALA A 540 18.71 7.76 12.97
CA ALA A 540 17.67 7.85 11.94
C ALA A 540 16.25 7.62 12.48
N GLU A 541 16.09 6.62 13.35
CA GLU A 541 14.83 6.28 14.00
C GLU A 541 14.33 7.41 14.90
N VAL A 542 15.26 8.08 15.60
CA VAL A 542 14.94 9.23 16.46
C VAL A 542 14.51 10.42 15.62
N VAL A 543 15.18 10.71 14.50
CA VAL A 543 14.78 11.80 13.59
C VAL A 543 13.35 11.60 13.10
N ARG A 544 13.04 10.41 12.55
CA ARG A 544 11.70 10.10 12.04
C ARG A 544 10.65 10.06 13.15
N ASP A 545 10.90 9.32 14.23
CA ASP A 545 9.91 9.15 15.31
C ASP A 545 9.64 10.49 16.03
N THR A 546 10.62 11.39 16.09
CA THR A 546 10.46 12.73 16.68
C THR A 546 9.41 13.55 15.93
N LEU A 547 9.39 13.50 14.59
CA LEU A 547 8.39 14.19 13.77
C LEU A 547 6.96 13.82 14.19
N TRP A 548 6.71 12.53 14.42
CA TRP A 548 5.40 12.05 14.90
C TRP A 548 5.17 12.31 16.39
N SER A 549 6.22 12.30 17.20
CA SER A 549 6.11 12.51 18.64
C SER A 549 5.73 13.94 19.00
N LEU A 550 6.19 14.93 18.22
CA LEU A 550 5.98 16.36 18.48
C LEU A 550 4.50 16.76 18.47
N THR A 551 3.65 15.97 17.80
CA THR A 551 2.20 16.15 17.72
C THR A 551 1.40 15.08 18.47
N ASN A 552 2.07 14.28 19.32
CA ASN A 552 1.50 13.11 20.00
C ASN A 552 0.91 12.05 19.05
N GLY A 553 1.34 12.04 17.79
CA GLY A 553 0.86 11.10 16.78
C GLY A 553 1.57 9.74 16.80
N LEU A 554 2.76 9.63 17.40
CA LEU A 554 3.57 8.41 17.38
C LEU A 554 2.88 7.23 18.09
N ASP A 555 2.63 6.13 17.38
CA ASP A 555 2.11 4.88 17.95
C ASP A 555 3.23 4.15 18.71
N ARG A 556 3.11 4.14 20.04
CA ARG A 556 4.06 3.52 20.98
C ARG A 556 3.65 2.11 21.42
N THR A 557 2.62 1.52 20.81
CA THR A 557 2.14 0.18 21.18
C THR A 557 3.30 -0.82 21.10
N PHE A 558 3.43 -1.62 22.14
CA PHE A 558 4.52 -2.59 22.27
C PHE A 558 4.17 -3.90 21.55
N SER A 559 5.12 -4.45 20.79
CA SER A 559 4.97 -5.67 20.00
C SER A 559 4.00 -5.52 18.80
N GLY A 560 4.04 -6.45 17.87
CA GLY A 560 3.28 -6.41 16.61
C GLY A 560 4.07 -7.09 15.49
N PRO A 561 3.44 -7.32 14.32
CA PRO A 561 4.16 -7.75 13.13
C PRO A 561 5.13 -6.66 12.68
N GLU A 562 6.13 -7.06 11.91
CA GLU A 562 6.96 -6.10 11.17
C GLU A 562 6.12 -5.34 10.13
N LEU A 563 6.56 -4.13 9.77
CA LEU A 563 5.96 -3.29 8.74
C LEU A 563 6.85 -3.22 7.52
N GLU A 564 6.22 -3.13 6.35
CA GLU A 564 6.92 -2.92 5.08
C GLU A 564 7.65 -1.55 5.08
N PRO A 565 8.89 -1.47 4.59
CA PRO A 565 9.67 -0.23 4.62
C PRO A 565 9.00 0.95 3.89
N ALA A 566 8.29 0.68 2.80
CA ALA A 566 7.52 1.68 2.05
C ALA A 566 6.41 2.37 2.87
N ALA A 567 5.97 1.77 3.99
CA ALA A 567 4.98 2.39 4.87
C ALA A 567 5.56 3.48 5.79
N ALA A 568 6.90 3.66 5.83
CA ALA A 568 7.56 4.56 6.76
C ALA A 568 7.07 6.01 6.68
N ASP A 569 6.65 6.50 5.52
CA ASP A 569 6.18 7.88 5.36
C ASP A 569 4.69 8.07 5.65
N THR A 570 3.93 6.99 5.86
CA THR A 570 2.46 7.06 6.00
C THR A 570 1.97 6.56 7.36
N THR A 571 2.73 5.70 8.03
CA THR A 571 2.34 5.15 9.33
C THR A 571 2.97 5.90 10.49
N PRO A 572 2.21 6.18 11.57
CA PRO A 572 2.77 6.75 12.80
C PRO A 572 3.51 5.73 13.66
N ARG A 573 3.66 4.48 13.22
CA ARG A 573 4.36 3.45 14.00
C ARG A 573 5.84 3.78 14.18
N ARG A 574 6.38 3.46 15.36
CA ARG A 574 7.82 3.59 15.66
C ARG A 574 8.69 2.90 14.62
N SER A 575 9.81 3.55 14.29
CA SER A 575 10.76 3.10 13.27
C SER A 575 11.35 1.72 13.53
N LEU A 576 11.40 1.30 14.80
CA LEU A 576 11.87 -0.01 15.24
C LEU A 576 11.10 -1.20 14.60
N TYR A 577 9.87 -0.99 14.14
CA TYR A 577 9.03 -2.06 13.61
C TYR A 577 9.10 -2.24 12.09
N PHE A 578 9.82 -1.38 11.36
CA PHE A 578 10.00 -1.62 9.93
C PHE A 578 10.97 -2.77 9.70
N ARG A 579 10.68 -3.56 8.68
CA ARG A 579 11.63 -4.53 8.16
C ARG A 579 12.93 -3.81 7.81
N HIS A 580 14.04 -4.43 8.14
CA HIS A 580 15.36 -3.91 7.86
C HIS A 580 16.24 -5.04 7.32
N THR A 581 16.48 -5.02 6.02
CA THR A 581 17.29 -6.02 5.31
C THR A 581 18.36 -5.33 4.46
N PRO A 582 19.40 -6.04 4.00
CA PRO A 582 20.36 -5.46 3.06
C PRO A 582 19.72 -4.95 1.76
N ASP A 583 18.65 -5.60 1.28
CA ASP A 583 18.03 -5.31 -0.02
C ASP A 583 16.85 -4.33 0.07
N ASP A 584 16.25 -4.18 1.25
CA ASP A 584 15.04 -3.37 1.45
C ASP A 584 15.06 -2.67 2.81
N GLN A 585 14.99 -1.34 2.76
CA GLN A 585 15.05 -0.43 3.90
C GLN A 585 14.21 0.83 3.63
N ALA A 586 13.74 1.46 4.71
CA ALA A 586 12.98 2.68 4.59
C ALA A 586 13.93 3.81 4.16
N THR A 587 13.64 4.48 3.05
CA THR A 587 14.53 5.47 2.43
C THR A 587 14.95 6.58 3.39
N MET A 588 14.02 7.08 4.22
CA MET A 588 14.36 8.08 5.24
C MET A 588 15.32 7.54 6.30
N LEU A 589 15.19 6.26 6.70
CA LEU A 589 16.09 5.68 7.68
C LEU A 589 17.49 5.46 7.10
N GLU A 590 17.57 4.98 5.87
CA GLU A 590 18.84 4.80 5.15
C GLU A 590 19.58 6.13 4.97
N LEU A 591 18.88 7.18 4.51
CA LEU A 591 19.47 8.50 4.29
C LEU A 591 20.05 9.10 5.58
N PHE A 592 19.47 8.82 6.74
CA PHE A 592 19.92 9.30 8.04
C PHE A 592 20.85 8.33 8.77
N ASP A 593 21.59 7.53 8.01
CA ASP A 593 22.58 6.57 8.53
C ASP A 593 21.96 5.51 9.46
N GLY A 594 20.87 4.89 8.99
CA GLY A 594 20.27 3.72 9.63
C GLY A 594 21.29 2.61 9.90
N PRO A 595 21.01 1.68 10.84
CA PRO A 595 21.93 0.59 11.14
C PRO A 595 22.22 -0.21 9.86
N SER A 596 23.44 -0.73 9.70
CA SER A 596 23.70 -1.68 8.63
C SER A 596 23.22 -3.06 9.05
N ALA A 597 22.42 -3.73 8.23
CA ALA A 597 21.99 -5.10 8.49
C ALA A 597 23.17 -6.10 8.56
N ALA A 598 24.34 -5.74 8.00
CA ALA A 598 25.54 -6.55 7.98
C ALA A 598 26.55 -6.21 9.10
N GLU A 599 26.37 -5.11 9.83
CA GLU A 599 27.31 -4.64 10.85
C GLU A 599 26.62 -4.45 12.21
N CYS A 600 27.22 -4.96 13.29
CA CYS A 600 26.56 -4.98 14.62
C CYS A 600 27.30 -4.19 15.72
N PHE A 601 28.41 -3.52 15.41
CA PHE A 601 29.31 -2.96 16.44
C PHE A 601 29.21 -1.43 16.59
N GLU A 602 29.05 -0.71 15.48
CA GLU A 602 29.06 0.76 15.43
C GLU A 602 28.26 1.24 14.22
N ARG A 603 27.54 2.37 14.37
CA ARG A 603 26.90 3.06 13.26
C ARG A 603 27.89 4.05 12.66
N THR A 604 27.83 4.21 11.35
CA THR A 604 28.57 5.27 10.65
C THR A 604 27.71 6.52 10.67
N ASP A 605 28.30 7.69 10.92
CA ASP A 605 27.59 8.97 10.84
C ASP A 605 28.14 9.77 9.65
N SER A 606 27.28 10.25 8.75
CA SER A 606 27.68 10.98 7.54
C SER A 606 26.97 12.33 7.40
N ILE A 607 27.69 13.42 7.17
CA ILE A 607 27.04 14.73 6.97
C ILE A 607 26.82 14.95 5.47
N MET A 608 25.58 14.75 5.00
CA MET A 608 25.23 14.86 3.58
C MET A 608 24.09 15.87 3.34
N PRO A 609 24.21 16.77 2.36
CA PRO A 609 23.13 17.72 2.01
C PRO A 609 21.78 17.06 1.71
N GLN A 610 21.80 15.83 1.20
CA GLN A 610 20.63 15.01 0.89
C GLN A 610 19.74 14.75 2.11
N GLN A 611 20.31 14.69 3.31
CA GLN A 611 19.55 14.51 4.56
C GLN A 611 18.65 15.71 4.85
N ALA A 612 19.19 16.93 4.73
CA ALA A 612 18.40 18.15 4.86
C ALA A 612 17.37 18.26 3.73
N LEU A 613 17.76 17.91 2.49
CA LEU A 613 16.83 17.91 1.36
C LEU A 613 15.67 16.92 1.55
N SER A 614 15.93 15.77 2.17
CA SER A 614 14.91 14.75 2.50
C SER A 614 13.88 15.28 3.49
N LEU A 615 14.31 15.94 4.58
CA LEU A 615 13.38 16.57 5.53
C LEU A 615 12.58 17.71 4.87
N ALA A 616 13.22 18.56 4.08
CA ALA A 616 12.56 19.66 3.39
C ALA A 616 11.50 19.21 2.37
N ASN A 617 11.65 18.01 1.81
CA ASN A 617 10.72 17.44 0.83
C ASN A 617 9.91 16.25 1.39
N SER A 618 9.87 16.08 2.71
CA SER A 618 9.12 14.99 3.33
C SER A 618 7.64 15.39 3.51
N PRO A 619 6.68 14.60 2.99
CA PRO A 619 5.26 14.80 3.29
C PRO A 619 4.95 14.76 4.79
N VAL A 620 5.70 13.94 5.54
CA VAL A 620 5.59 13.85 7.01
C VAL A 620 6.06 15.16 7.63
N ALA A 621 7.27 15.63 7.34
CA ALA A 621 7.79 16.86 7.93
C ALA A 621 6.89 18.08 7.64
N LEU A 622 6.38 18.19 6.41
CA LEU A 622 5.43 19.24 6.03
C LEU A 622 4.08 19.12 6.75
N THR A 623 3.57 17.91 6.92
CA THR A 623 2.32 17.69 7.66
C THR A 623 2.50 18.05 9.13
N GLN A 624 3.60 17.61 9.73
CA GLN A 624 3.90 17.86 11.15
C GLN A 624 4.18 19.34 11.41
N SER A 625 4.86 20.05 10.50
CA SER A 625 5.10 21.49 10.67
C SER A 625 3.79 22.28 10.74
N ARG A 626 2.80 21.90 9.94
CA ARG A 626 1.47 22.53 9.93
C ARG A 626 0.72 22.30 11.24
N LEU A 627 0.71 21.06 11.72
CA LEU A 627 0.06 20.70 12.98
C LEU A 627 0.71 21.40 14.18
N ILE A 628 2.05 21.43 14.22
CA ILE A 628 2.81 22.10 15.29
C ILE A 628 2.54 23.61 15.28
N ALA A 629 2.64 24.26 14.12
CA ALA A 629 2.41 25.70 14.01
C ALA A 629 0.99 26.10 14.46
N ARG A 630 -0.02 25.30 14.12
CA ARG A 630 -1.40 25.49 14.57
C ARG A 630 -1.53 25.38 16.07
N ARG A 631 -0.97 24.33 16.67
CA ARG A 631 -0.96 24.14 18.12
C ARG A 631 -0.29 25.31 18.83
N LEU A 632 0.91 25.70 18.39
CA LEU A 632 1.68 26.79 19.01
C LEU A 632 1.07 28.18 18.77
N SER A 633 0.16 28.31 17.80
CA SER A 633 -0.58 29.57 17.56
C SER A 633 -1.87 29.68 18.35
N GLN A 634 -2.27 28.62 19.06
CA GLN A 634 -3.43 28.64 19.95
C GLN A 634 -2.98 29.08 21.35
N SER A 635 -3.69 30.04 21.93
CA SER A 635 -3.45 30.50 23.30
C SER A 635 -4.26 29.62 24.28
N GLU A 636 -3.60 29.03 25.28
CA GLU A 636 -4.25 28.18 26.28
C GLU A 636 -5.02 28.98 27.34
N THR A 637 -4.73 30.26 27.50
CA THR A 637 -5.19 31.09 28.63
C THR A 637 -5.87 32.40 28.24
N SER A 638 -5.88 32.76 26.95
CA SER A 638 -6.44 34.01 26.45
C SER A 638 -7.10 33.85 25.08
N SER A 639 -8.17 34.59 24.81
CA SER A 639 -8.78 34.67 23.48
C SER A 639 -7.98 35.54 22.50
N ALA A 640 -6.93 36.24 22.96
CA ALA A 640 -6.06 37.04 22.12
C ALA A 640 -5.10 36.16 21.28
N PRO A 641 -4.78 36.56 20.03
CA PRO A 641 -3.81 35.85 19.21
C PRO A 641 -2.40 35.87 19.84
N VAL A 642 -1.70 34.74 19.80
CA VAL A 642 -0.29 34.63 20.23
C VAL A 642 0.57 35.60 19.42
N SER A 643 1.44 36.37 20.08
CA SER A 643 2.35 37.30 19.40
C SER A 643 3.38 36.54 18.54
N ASP A 644 4.02 37.21 17.59
CA ASP A 644 5.03 36.53 16.76
C ASP A 644 6.28 36.16 17.58
N ASP A 645 6.68 37.00 18.53
CA ASP A 645 7.82 36.72 19.42
C ASP A 645 7.53 35.52 20.33
N ASP A 646 6.36 35.47 20.97
CA ASP A 646 5.96 34.34 21.82
C ASP A 646 5.89 33.03 21.00
N PHE A 647 5.38 33.11 19.77
CA PHE A 647 5.36 31.96 18.86
C PHE A 647 6.77 31.49 18.51
N ILE A 648 7.69 32.41 18.19
CA ILE A 648 9.09 32.07 17.86
C ILE A 648 9.75 31.40 19.06
N HIS A 649 9.60 31.96 20.27
CA HIS A 649 10.11 31.36 21.50
C HIS A 649 9.58 29.94 21.70
N ALA A 650 8.26 29.75 21.62
CA ALA A 650 7.64 28.44 21.79
C ALA A 650 8.08 27.44 20.70
N ALA A 651 8.28 27.89 19.45
CA ALA A 651 8.74 27.03 18.36
C ALA A 651 10.19 26.57 18.56
N PHE A 652 11.08 27.47 18.99
CA PHE A 652 12.47 27.12 19.30
C PHE A 652 12.57 26.16 20.49
N GLU A 653 11.80 26.39 21.55
CA GLU A 653 11.78 25.51 22.71
C GLU A 653 11.20 24.13 22.37
N ALA A 654 10.12 24.08 21.58
CA ALA A 654 9.48 22.82 21.20
C ALA A 654 10.32 21.97 20.22
N LEU A 655 11.06 22.60 19.30
CA LEU A 655 11.76 21.92 18.22
C LEU A 655 13.25 21.76 18.47
N LEU A 656 13.89 22.78 19.03
CA LEU A 656 15.35 22.84 19.23
C LEU A 656 15.75 22.73 20.71
N VAL A 657 14.78 22.67 21.63
CA VAL A 657 14.98 22.49 23.07
C VAL A 657 15.87 23.58 23.69
N ARG A 658 15.77 24.81 23.16
CA ARG A 658 16.46 26.00 23.66
C ARG A 658 15.70 27.27 23.27
N THR A 659 16.01 28.37 23.92
CA THR A 659 15.54 29.69 23.50
C THR A 659 16.27 30.17 22.23
N PRO A 660 15.63 30.97 21.37
CA PRO A 660 16.31 31.61 20.25
C PRO A 660 17.35 32.61 20.76
N HIS A 661 18.47 32.75 20.06
CA HIS A 661 19.38 33.87 20.25
C HIS A 661 18.77 35.17 19.68
N ALA A 662 19.28 36.33 20.11
CA ALA A 662 18.75 37.63 19.69
C ALA A 662 18.70 37.78 18.15
N ASP A 663 19.75 37.34 17.45
CA ASP A 663 19.81 37.40 15.98
C ASP A 663 18.84 36.42 15.30
N GLU A 664 18.60 35.25 15.91
CA GLU A 664 17.66 34.24 15.42
C GLU A 664 16.21 34.70 15.61
N LEU A 665 15.91 35.32 16.76
CA LEU A 665 14.61 35.94 17.04
C LEU A 665 14.32 37.06 16.04
N ALA A 666 15.29 37.98 15.84
CA ALA A 666 15.16 39.07 14.88
C ALA A 666 14.96 38.56 13.44
N SER A 667 15.77 37.58 13.01
CA SER A 667 15.68 37.01 11.66
C SER A 667 14.35 36.27 11.42
N SER A 668 13.87 35.53 12.43
CA SER A 668 12.59 34.83 12.39
C SER A 668 11.41 35.82 12.36
N GLY A 669 11.48 36.90 13.12
CA GLY A 669 10.50 37.99 13.08
C GLY A 669 10.42 38.64 11.71
N ILE A 670 11.57 38.99 11.11
CA ILE A 670 11.64 39.53 9.74
C ILE A 670 11.06 38.54 8.72
N PHE A 671 11.35 37.25 8.87
CA PHE A 671 10.81 36.20 8.01
C PHE A 671 9.28 36.18 8.07
N LEU A 672 8.67 36.15 9.25
CA LEU A 672 7.21 36.15 9.42
C LEU A 672 6.56 37.42 8.84
N GLN A 673 7.15 38.58 9.10
CA GLN A 673 6.67 39.87 8.58
C GLN A 673 6.70 39.96 7.06
N ARG A 674 7.71 39.34 6.41
CA ARG A 674 7.81 39.30 4.94
C ARG A 674 6.93 38.25 4.29
N GLN A 675 6.77 37.09 4.92
CA GLN A 675 6.03 35.96 4.33
C GLN A 675 4.52 36.17 4.36
N ALA A 676 3.95 36.72 5.43
CA ALA A 676 2.50 36.86 5.54
C ALA A 676 1.88 37.73 4.42
N PRO A 677 2.44 38.89 4.02
CA PRO A 677 1.94 39.67 2.89
C PRO A 677 2.05 38.93 1.54
N LEU A 678 3.17 38.23 1.30
CA LEU A 678 3.36 37.46 0.06
C LEU A 678 2.32 36.33 -0.06
N LEU A 679 1.99 35.67 1.05
CA LEU A 679 1.02 34.58 1.11
C LEU A 679 -0.43 35.07 1.04
N ALA A 680 -0.69 36.36 1.30
CA ALA A 680 -2.01 36.98 1.11
C ALA A 680 -2.35 37.19 -0.38
N GLU A 681 -1.36 37.18 -1.27
CA GLU A 681 -1.52 37.35 -2.71
C GLU A 681 -1.06 36.11 -3.50
N PRO A 682 -1.69 34.93 -3.31
CA PRO A 682 -1.21 33.66 -3.83
C PRO A 682 -1.10 33.60 -5.38
N ASN A 683 -1.81 34.47 -6.10
CA ASN A 683 -1.75 34.56 -7.56
C ASN A 683 -0.44 35.18 -8.07
N LYS A 684 0.31 35.91 -7.23
CA LYS A 684 1.63 36.46 -7.57
C LYS A 684 2.76 35.46 -7.29
N LEU A 685 2.45 34.33 -6.64
CA LEU A 685 3.43 33.30 -6.31
C LEU A 685 3.60 32.32 -7.48
N THR A 686 4.85 31.94 -7.75
CA THR A 686 5.14 30.87 -8.70
C THR A 686 4.68 29.53 -8.13
N ARG A 687 3.74 28.86 -8.81
CA ARG A 687 3.29 27.52 -8.41
C ARG A 687 4.34 26.48 -8.80
N THR A 688 4.70 25.62 -7.86
CA THR A 688 5.43 24.39 -8.13
C THR A 688 4.46 23.33 -8.70
N PRO A 689 4.68 22.79 -9.92
CA PRO A 689 3.71 21.92 -10.61
C PRO A 689 3.43 20.59 -9.90
N THR A 690 4.41 20.07 -9.16
CA THR A 690 4.37 18.82 -8.41
C THR A 690 4.47 19.11 -6.92
N GLY A 691 3.40 19.65 -6.34
CA GLY A 691 3.30 19.74 -4.89
C GLY A 691 3.25 18.35 -4.28
N LEU A 692 3.95 18.15 -3.15
CA LEU A 692 3.86 16.90 -2.39
C LEU A 692 2.42 16.74 -1.85
N ALA A 693 1.84 15.56 -2.06
CA ALA A 693 0.56 15.22 -1.45
C ALA A 693 0.73 15.08 0.06
N THR A 694 0.13 15.99 0.83
CA THR A 694 0.15 15.99 2.30
C THR A 694 -1.25 15.74 2.84
N SER A 695 -1.39 15.02 3.96
CA SER A 695 -2.70 14.74 4.57
C SER A 695 -3.40 15.98 5.12
N ILE A 696 -2.64 17.02 5.50
CA ILE A 696 -3.17 18.28 6.03
C ILE A 696 -2.87 19.41 5.05
N PRO A 697 -3.86 20.11 4.47
CA PRO A 697 -3.61 21.23 3.56
C PRO A 697 -2.97 22.42 4.28
N PRO A 698 -2.22 23.31 3.59
CA PRO A 698 -1.69 24.53 4.17
C PRO A 698 -2.82 25.45 4.65
N SER A 699 -2.55 26.28 5.67
CA SER A 699 -3.52 27.26 6.17
C SER A 699 -3.92 28.27 5.08
N THR A 700 -5.20 28.66 5.07
CA THR A 700 -5.70 29.77 4.24
C THR A 700 -5.40 31.13 4.85
N ASP A 701 -5.19 31.21 6.16
CA ASP A 701 -4.67 32.42 6.83
C ASP A 701 -3.18 32.59 6.50
N PRO A 702 -2.79 33.69 5.83
CA PRO A 702 -1.41 33.97 5.45
C PRO A 702 -0.44 34.06 6.63
N ARG A 703 -0.89 34.56 7.79
CA ARG A 703 -0.03 34.73 8.97
C ARG A 703 0.26 33.37 9.60
N LEU A 704 -0.76 32.54 9.78
CA LEU A 704 -0.57 31.16 10.21
C LEU A 704 0.23 30.35 9.20
N ARG A 705 0.03 30.52 7.89
CA ARG A 705 0.82 29.83 6.86
C ARG A 705 2.30 30.23 6.88
N ALA A 706 2.62 31.49 7.20
CA ALA A 706 4.01 31.91 7.42
C ALA A 706 4.63 31.19 8.63
N ARG A 707 3.86 30.97 9.70
CA ARG A 707 4.27 30.17 10.87
C ARG A 707 4.47 28.69 10.53
N GLU A 708 3.59 28.09 9.72
CA GLU A 708 3.77 26.72 9.19
C GLU A 708 5.11 26.58 8.43
N ASN A 709 5.47 27.60 7.63
CA ASN A 709 6.74 27.65 6.92
C ASN A 709 7.94 27.82 7.87
N LEU A 710 7.84 28.67 8.89
CA LEU A 710 8.93 28.85 9.87
C LEU A 710 9.20 27.56 10.64
N VAL A 711 8.16 26.86 11.10
CA VAL A 711 8.33 25.54 11.75
C VAL A 711 9.00 24.55 10.82
N HIS A 712 8.64 24.54 9.53
CA HIS A 712 9.28 23.68 8.54
C HIS A 712 10.77 24.00 8.35
N VAL A 713 11.15 25.28 8.40
CA VAL A 713 12.56 25.71 8.40
C VAL A 713 13.28 25.20 9.65
N LEU A 714 12.66 25.31 10.83
CA LEU A 714 13.25 24.84 12.09
C LEU A 714 13.43 23.32 12.15
N LEU A 715 12.52 22.54 11.55
CA LEU A 715 12.70 21.09 11.37
C LEU A 715 13.92 20.72 10.49
N ASN A 716 14.38 21.65 9.66
CA ASN A 716 15.58 21.48 8.84
C ASN A 716 16.83 22.13 9.46
N HIS A 717 16.71 22.70 10.66
CA HIS A 717 17.82 23.29 11.37
C HIS A 717 18.77 22.21 11.89
N GLN A 718 20.09 22.46 11.87
CA GLN A 718 21.08 21.47 12.34
C GLN A 718 20.80 20.98 13.76
N ASP A 719 20.32 21.88 14.63
CA ASP A 719 20.05 21.56 16.04
C ASP A 719 18.91 20.55 16.19
N PHE A 720 17.97 20.51 15.25
CA PHE A 720 16.84 19.58 15.27
C PHE A 720 17.29 18.12 15.22
N VAL A 721 18.37 17.84 14.48
CA VAL A 721 18.91 16.48 14.30
C VAL A 721 20.12 16.20 15.21
N THR A 722 20.30 16.99 16.27
CA THR A 722 21.41 16.83 17.23
C THR A 722 20.94 16.81 18.68
N ILE A 723 21.65 16.06 19.52
CA ILE A 723 21.51 16.01 20.97
C ILE A 723 22.66 16.82 21.57
N ARG A 724 22.31 17.78 22.42
CA ARG A 724 23.21 18.76 23.02
C ARG A 724 23.28 18.64 24.54
#